data_AF-A0AAV4HY75-F1
#
_entry.id   AF-A0AAV4HY75-F1
#
_cell.length_a   1.000
_cell.length_b   1.000
_cell.length_c   1.000
_cell.angle_alpha   90.00
_cell.angle_beta   90.00
_cell.angle_gamma   90.00
#
_symmetry.space_group_name_H-M   'P 1'
#
loop_
_entity.id
_entity.type
_entity.pdbx_description
1 polymer ?
#
loop_
_entity_poly.entity_id
_entity_poly.type
_entity_poly.pdbx_seq_one_letter_code
_entity_poly.pdbx_strand_id
1 'polypeptide(L)'
;MKAGDQTPVGEEAMDTGEEVPMAAPKTPLVFRPEDYGPIEVPEAVHSVATYAPDGPRLMITQIVNENFKSYAGVQTLGPFQKNFTAIIGPNGSGKSNVIDSMLFVFGYRANKIRSKKISVLIHNSEKHKNVNSCSVAVHFQKIIDTGLGDDEYTVVPNSQFVVSRVAYRDNSSSYYLDGKKAAYKEVAHVLRGCGIDLDHNRFLILQGEVEQIAMMKPKALTEHEDGMLEFLEDIIGSNRYKTPIETLNQRVDTLNDLRSEKLNRVKAVEKEMEHLEGPKNEALEYLKLENSVMKLRNRLYQKYIMECTDIETKAQTEFDKITEDMKKFKEKEAEIKESKNTKTKELNKLKKEYDKLLKTCEDSKEKFSEMESQDAKCHEDIKLNKAKLKKLEKSLELELTKIEELKLVPEQAEKSCEELKKKLASLEKLRAKEEENEKAVMDSLKDETKRMKAVYGDACLTEGKVRKWARFYRGEDPKETTVRNRKRPGRPVSATDTMHQQKVDEMIVANRRVKQKDIANALDISKERVHHIITVHLGYRKVSARWVPRQLTVEMKAQRKMICTQQLERFTHDGERFLRSIITGDESWVHHYDPERNMQSMQYRHKNSPAPKKFKVVASARKVLLTIFWDMEGIVHIEFLEQGTTINSERYVSTLRALKGRLRRV
;
A
#
# COMPACT_ATOMS: atom_id res chain seq x y z
N MET A 1 -17.32 -67.46 24.88
CA MET A 1 -16.22 -68.08 24.11
C MET A 1 -16.17 -67.41 22.74
N LYS A 2 -14.95 -67.15 22.27
CA LYS A 2 -14.56 -66.51 21.00
C LYS A 2 -14.69 -64.99 20.95
N ALA A 3 -13.51 -64.36 21.12
CA ALA A 3 -13.18 -63.08 20.52
C ALA A 3 -12.86 -63.30 19.03
N GLY A 4 -13.23 -62.33 18.21
CA GLY A 4 -12.96 -62.26 16.78
C GLY A 4 -12.49 -60.85 16.44
N ASP A 5 -11.40 -60.83 15.69
CA ASP A 5 -10.52 -59.73 15.32
C ASP A 5 -11.09 -58.91 14.15
N GLN A 6 -10.89 -57.59 14.17
CA GLN A 6 -10.76 -56.72 12.98
C GLN A 6 -10.29 -55.30 13.38
N THR A 7 -9.22 -54.89 12.71
CA THR A 7 -8.41 -53.65 12.73
C THR A 7 -9.16 -52.30 12.78
N PRO A 8 -8.55 -51.24 13.38
CA PRO A 8 -8.88 -49.85 13.08
C PRO A 8 -7.82 -49.15 12.19
N VAL A 9 -8.34 -48.16 11.45
CA VAL A 9 -7.69 -47.29 10.47
C VAL A 9 -7.29 -45.96 11.12
N GLY A 10 -6.05 -45.53 10.87
CA GLY A 10 -5.64 -44.13 10.66
C GLY A 10 -5.71 -43.13 11.83
N GLU A 11 -4.59 -42.93 12.52
CA GLU A 11 -4.25 -41.65 13.19
C GLU A 11 -3.55 -40.73 12.17
N GLU A 12 -4.16 -39.57 11.87
CA GLU A 12 -3.49 -38.48 11.15
C GLU A 12 -2.44 -37.84 12.06
N ALA A 13 -1.18 -37.94 11.63
CA ALA A 13 -0.03 -37.35 12.29
C ALA A 13 -0.09 -35.82 12.20
N MET A 14 0.19 -35.17 13.35
CA MET A 14 0.56 -33.76 13.41
C MET A 14 1.76 -33.52 12.49
N ASP A 15 1.55 -32.73 11.45
CA ASP A 15 2.60 -32.19 10.59
C ASP A 15 3.42 -31.19 11.42
N THR A 16 4.54 -31.68 11.94
CA THR A 16 5.60 -30.85 12.51
C THR A 16 6.15 -29.98 11.39
N GLY A 17 5.73 -28.71 11.36
CA GLY A 17 6.22 -27.74 10.39
C GLY A 17 7.74 -27.76 10.33
N GLU A 18 8.28 -28.24 9.21
CA GLU A 18 9.66 -28.02 8.83
C GLU A 18 9.88 -26.51 8.78
N GLU A 19 10.68 -26.00 9.73
CA GLU A 19 11.36 -24.72 9.55
C GLU A 19 12.25 -24.86 8.32
N VAL A 20 11.73 -24.45 7.16
CA VAL A 20 12.55 -24.20 5.99
C VAL A 20 13.51 -23.09 6.40
N PRO A 21 14.83 -23.35 6.50
CA PRO A 21 15.76 -22.29 6.85
C PRO A 21 15.74 -21.30 5.69
N MET A 22 15.17 -20.12 5.94
CA MET A 22 15.32 -18.97 5.07
C MET A 22 16.82 -18.74 4.90
N ALA A 23 17.36 -19.19 3.77
CA ALA A 23 18.77 -19.02 3.45
C ALA A 23 19.10 -17.53 3.60
N ALA A 24 19.93 -17.21 4.58
CA ALA A 24 20.46 -15.87 4.77
C ALA A 24 20.97 -15.35 3.42
N PRO A 25 20.65 -14.11 3.02
CA PRO A 25 21.08 -13.59 1.74
C PRO A 25 22.61 -13.72 1.68
N LYS A 26 23.08 -14.40 0.63
CA LYS A 26 24.51 -14.49 0.26
C LYS A 26 25.15 -13.14 0.53
N THR A 27 26.24 -13.16 1.31
CA THR A 27 27.18 -12.08 1.63
C THR A 27 26.89 -10.74 0.94
N PRO A 28 26.81 -9.61 1.68
CA PRO A 28 26.65 -8.30 1.06
C PRO A 28 27.68 -8.16 -0.06
N LEU A 29 27.22 -7.79 -1.27
CA LEU A 29 28.11 -7.40 -2.36
C LEU A 29 28.89 -6.17 -1.88
N VAL A 30 30.03 -6.43 -1.23
CA VAL A 30 30.99 -5.40 -0.89
C VAL A 30 31.65 -5.03 -2.20
N PHE A 31 31.18 -3.97 -2.82
CA PHE A 31 31.84 -3.36 -3.96
C PHE A 31 33.23 -2.92 -3.52
N ARG A 32 34.27 -3.66 -3.92
CA ARG A 32 35.64 -3.23 -3.70
C ARG A 32 36.02 -2.34 -4.88
N PRO A 33 36.68 -1.19 -4.64
CA PRO A 33 37.26 -0.39 -5.73
C PRO A 33 38.12 -1.23 -6.68
N GLU A 34 38.73 -2.29 -6.15
CA GLU A 34 39.55 -3.32 -6.82
C GLU A 34 38.79 -4.12 -7.90
N ASP A 35 37.48 -4.34 -7.76
CA ASP A 35 36.67 -5.20 -8.66
C ASP A 35 36.51 -4.60 -10.06
N TYR A 36 36.81 -3.32 -10.20
CA TYR A 36 36.88 -2.71 -11.50
C TYR A 36 38.09 -1.80 -11.57
N GLY A 37 39.12 -2.38 -12.18
CA GLY A 37 40.49 -1.91 -12.20
C GLY A 37 40.68 -0.46 -12.66
N PRO A 38 41.91 0.04 -12.54
CA PRO A 38 42.22 1.41 -12.88
C PRO A 38 41.89 1.69 -14.36
N ILE A 39 41.19 2.79 -14.61
CA ILE A 39 41.05 3.32 -15.96
C ILE A 39 42.29 4.17 -16.21
N GLU A 40 43.24 3.61 -16.95
CA GLU A 40 44.48 4.28 -17.30
C GLU A 40 44.19 5.41 -18.28
N VAL A 41 44.59 6.63 -17.91
CA VAL A 41 44.59 7.76 -18.82
C VAL A 41 45.91 7.70 -19.61
N PRO A 42 45.87 7.73 -20.95
CA PRO A 42 47.08 7.81 -21.75
C PRO A 42 47.95 9.00 -21.34
N GLU A 43 49.28 8.81 -21.36
CA GLU A 43 50.23 9.88 -21.04
C GLU A 43 49.98 11.11 -21.94
N ALA A 44 50.21 12.30 -21.38
CA ALA A 44 50.11 13.52 -22.16
C ALA A 44 51.19 13.48 -23.24
N VAL A 45 50.81 13.71 -24.49
CA VAL A 45 51.81 14.09 -25.50
C VAL A 45 52.44 15.39 -25.01
N HIS A 46 53.73 15.36 -24.69
CA HIS A 46 54.44 16.57 -24.27
C HIS A 46 54.21 17.65 -25.32
N SER A 47 53.77 18.85 -24.90
CA SER A 47 53.63 19.96 -25.82
C SER A 47 55.02 20.33 -26.31
N VAL A 48 55.31 19.89 -27.54
CA VAL A 48 56.61 20.04 -28.17
C VAL A 48 56.96 21.52 -28.41
N ALA A 49 56.00 22.43 -28.24
CA ALA A 49 56.14 23.87 -28.37
C ALA A 49 56.33 24.61 -27.03
N THR A 50 57.17 24.10 -26.12
CA THR A 50 57.72 24.98 -25.08
C THR A 50 58.79 25.85 -25.73
N TYR A 51 58.37 26.97 -26.32
CA TYR A 51 59.26 28.03 -26.80
C TYR A 51 59.97 28.62 -25.57
N ALA A 52 61.05 27.99 -25.12
CA ALA A 52 61.99 28.67 -24.26
C ALA A 52 62.64 29.76 -25.15
N PRO A 53 62.51 31.05 -24.81
CA PRO A 53 63.03 32.14 -25.64
C PRO A 53 64.55 32.01 -25.91
N ASP A 54 65.27 31.32 -25.03
CA ASP A 54 66.72 31.07 -25.14
C ASP A 54 67.07 29.62 -25.55
N GLY A 55 66.07 28.82 -25.93
CA GLY A 55 66.25 27.40 -26.28
C GLY A 55 66.66 27.18 -27.74
N PRO A 56 67.35 26.06 -28.05
CA PRO A 56 67.71 25.73 -29.43
C PRO A 56 66.46 25.36 -30.25
N ARG A 57 66.23 26.04 -31.37
CA ARG A 57 65.14 25.74 -32.31
C ARG A 57 65.64 25.07 -33.59
N LEU A 58 64.80 24.26 -34.22
CA LEU A 58 65.12 23.59 -35.47
C LEU A 58 64.88 24.52 -36.67
N MET A 59 65.84 24.58 -37.58
CA MET A 59 65.80 25.35 -38.83
C MET A 59 66.13 24.45 -40.02
N ILE A 60 65.48 24.69 -41.15
CA ILE A 60 65.82 24.08 -42.43
C ILE A 60 66.84 24.98 -43.12
N THR A 61 67.98 24.43 -43.54
CA THR A 61 69.03 25.21 -44.22
C THR A 61 68.83 25.24 -45.73
N GLN A 62 68.57 24.07 -46.31
CA GLN A 62 68.38 23.88 -47.74
C GLN A 62 67.58 22.61 -48.03
N ILE A 63 66.98 22.55 -49.22
CA ILE A 63 66.31 21.37 -49.76
C ILE A 63 66.99 21.02 -51.08
N VAL A 64 67.52 19.81 -51.19
CA VAL A 64 68.13 19.31 -52.43
C VAL A 64 67.15 18.37 -53.11
N ASN A 65 66.71 18.75 -54.30
CA ASN A 65 65.80 17.99 -55.14
C ASN A 65 66.56 17.35 -56.30
N GLU A 66 66.33 16.08 -56.56
CA GLU A 66 66.88 15.37 -57.71
C GLU A 66 65.74 14.76 -58.52
N ASN A 67 65.57 15.23 -59.76
CA ASN A 67 64.55 14.74 -60.68
C ASN A 67 63.13 14.73 -60.09
N PHE A 68 62.77 15.73 -59.29
CA PHE A 68 61.48 15.81 -58.60
C PHE A 68 60.52 16.80 -59.29
N LYS A 69 59.37 16.32 -59.77
CA LYS A 69 58.33 17.10 -60.46
C LYS A 69 58.87 17.99 -61.58
N SER A 70 58.93 19.30 -61.37
CA SER A 70 59.44 20.28 -62.35
C SER A 70 60.96 20.44 -62.30
N TYR A 71 61.62 19.93 -61.27
CA TYR A 71 63.07 20.04 -61.07
C TYR A 71 63.77 18.88 -61.79
N ALA A 72 64.43 19.19 -62.90
CA ALA A 72 65.27 18.25 -63.64
C ALA A 72 66.70 18.27 -63.10
N GLY A 73 67.32 17.08 -62.99
CA GLY A 73 68.65 16.95 -62.41
C GLY A 73 68.66 17.31 -60.92
N VAL A 74 69.85 17.61 -60.39
CA VAL A 74 70.03 18.07 -59.00
C VAL A 74 69.82 19.57 -58.94
N GLN A 75 68.84 20.01 -58.15
CA GLN A 75 68.50 21.40 -57.90
C GLN A 75 68.49 21.65 -56.40
N THR A 76 69.27 22.64 -55.96
CA THR A 76 69.35 23.03 -54.55
C THR A 76 68.48 24.27 -54.31
N LEU A 77 67.53 24.15 -53.40
CA LEU A 77 66.64 25.22 -52.96
C LEU A 77 67.15 25.74 -51.62
N GLY A 78 67.57 27.01 -51.58
CA GLY A 78 68.12 27.66 -50.40
C GLY A 78 69.31 28.56 -50.75
N PRO A 79 69.97 29.14 -49.73
CA PRO A 79 69.72 28.94 -48.30
C PRO A 79 68.41 29.58 -47.82
N PHE A 80 67.70 28.89 -46.93
CA PHE A 80 66.52 29.45 -46.25
C PHE A 80 66.97 30.38 -45.11
N GLN A 81 66.22 31.44 -44.85
CA GLN A 81 66.49 32.37 -43.75
C GLN A 81 65.96 31.83 -42.42
N LYS A 82 66.55 32.27 -41.30
CA LYS A 82 66.22 31.76 -39.97
C LYS A 82 64.75 31.98 -39.57
N ASN A 83 64.16 33.12 -39.92
CA ASN A 83 62.83 33.52 -39.44
C ASN A 83 61.74 33.31 -40.49
N PHE A 84 61.89 33.93 -41.65
CA PHE A 84 60.85 33.96 -42.67
C PHE A 84 61.48 33.88 -44.05
N THR A 85 60.93 33.04 -44.93
CA THR A 85 61.37 32.96 -46.32
C THR A 85 60.13 33.03 -47.22
N ALA A 86 60.11 34.01 -48.13
CA ALA A 86 59.03 34.16 -49.11
C ALA A 86 59.41 33.46 -50.43
N ILE A 87 58.55 32.55 -50.90
CA ILE A 87 58.72 31.87 -52.18
C ILE A 87 57.89 32.60 -53.25
N ILE A 88 58.55 33.33 -54.14
CA ILE A 88 57.91 34.13 -55.21
C ILE A 88 58.22 33.58 -56.60
N GLY A 89 57.43 33.95 -57.60
CA GLY A 89 57.62 33.53 -59.00
C GLY A 89 56.33 33.50 -59.83
N PRO A 90 56.41 33.37 -61.16
CA PRO A 90 55.25 33.37 -62.05
C PRO A 90 54.38 32.10 -61.88
N ASN A 91 53.10 32.17 -62.28
CA ASN A 91 52.20 31.01 -62.17
C ASN A 91 52.71 29.83 -63.00
N GLY A 92 52.68 28.62 -62.42
CA GLY A 92 53.23 27.42 -63.06
C GLY A 92 54.75 27.25 -62.94
N SER A 93 55.49 28.17 -62.33
CA SER A 93 56.96 28.09 -62.19
C SER A 93 57.48 27.03 -61.19
N GLY A 94 56.60 26.18 -60.67
CA GLY A 94 56.97 25.17 -59.67
C GLY A 94 57.07 25.67 -58.23
N LYS A 95 56.61 26.88 -57.88
CA LYS A 95 56.63 27.40 -56.49
C LYS A 95 56.05 26.43 -55.47
N SER A 96 54.87 25.90 -55.77
CA SER A 96 54.18 24.96 -54.90
C SER A 96 54.89 23.59 -54.83
N ASN A 97 55.79 23.29 -55.78
CA ASN A 97 56.59 22.06 -55.74
C ASN A 97 57.65 22.09 -54.65
N VAL A 98 58.03 23.28 -54.13
CA VAL A 98 58.88 23.41 -52.94
C VAL A 98 58.20 22.77 -51.73
N ILE A 99 56.94 23.13 -51.46
CA ILE A 99 56.14 22.53 -50.39
C ILE A 99 55.87 21.05 -50.66
N ASP A 100 55.61 20.66 -51.92
CA ASP A 100 55.46 19.24 -52.25
C ASP A 100 56.73 18.42 -51.98
N SER A 101 57.91 19.02 -52.11
CA SER A 101 59.20 18.38 -51.79
C SER A 101 59.27 18.08 -50.28
N MET A 102 58.85 19.04 -49.45
CA MET A 102 58.76 18.87 -47.99
C MET A 102 57.71 17.82 -47.60
N LEU A 103 56.51 17.89 -48.17
CA LEU A 103 55.43 16.91 -47.93
C LEU A 103 55.88 15.48 -48.30
N PHE A 104 56.64 15.35 -49.37
CA PHE A 104 57.20 14.07 -49.79
C PHE A 104 58.17 13.51 -48.73
N VAL A 105 59.08 14.33 -48.20
CA VAL A 105 60.03 13.90 -47.15
C VAL A 105 59.35 13.66 -45.80
N PHE A 106 58.32 14.42 -45.46
CA PHE A 106 57.55 14.22 -44.22
C PHE A 106 56.56 13.04 -44.27
N GLY A 107 56.48 12.31 -45.39
CA GLY A 107 55.70 11.07 -45.45
C GLY A 107 54.22 11.23 -45.74
N TYR A 108 53.80 12.39 -46.24
CA TYR A 108 52.41 12.61 -46.63
C TYR A 108 52.00 11.68 -47.78
N ARG A 109 50.71 11.32 -47.81
CA ARG A 109 50.12 10.51 -48.89
C ARG A 109 50.19 11.29 -50.20
N ALA A 110 50.39 10.58 -51.32
CA ALA A 110 50.53 11.19 -52.65
C ALA A 110 49.39 12.17 -53.00
N ASN A 111 48.15 11.85 -52.59
CA ASN A 111 46.98 12.72 -52.79
C ASN A 111 47.18 14.12 -52.19
N LYS A 112 47.79 14.22 -51.00
CA LYS A 112 48.12 15.50 -50.36
C LYS A 112 49.28 16.23 -51.07
N ILE A 113 50.16 15.49 -51.74
CA ILE A 113 51.24 16.02 -52.62
C ILE A 113 50.69 16.34 -54.03
N ARG A 114 49.37 16.43 -54.21
CA ARG A 114 48.71 16.76 -55.49
C ARG A 114 49.10 15.79 -56.62
N SER A 115 49.26 14.50 -56.30
CA SER A 115 49.66 13.46 -57.26
C SER A 115 48.96 12.14 -56.95
N LYS A 116 48.52 11.40 -57.97
CA LYS A 116 47.78 10.13 -57.76
C LYS A 116 48.68 8.98 -57.30
N LYS A 117 49.94 8.97 -57.74
CA LYS A 117 50.94 7.92 -57.46
C LYS A 117 52.30 8.54 -57.19
N ILE A 118 53.14 7.84 -56.44
CA ILE A 118 54.50 8.29 -56.09
C ILE A 118 55.40 8.33 -57.34
N SER A 119 55.26 7.38 -58.26
CA SER A 119 56.01 7.37 -59.53
C SER A 119 55.80 8.61 -60.41
N VAL A 120 54.66 9.31 -60.27
CA VAL A 120 54.35 10.55 -61.01
C VAL A 120 55.16 11.74 -60.48
N LEU A 121 55.77 11.61 -59.29
CA LEU A 121 56.65 12.63 -58.74
C LEU A 121 58.01 12.67 -59.44
N ILE A 122 58.35 11.64 -60.23
CA ILE A 122 59.60 11.58 -61.00
C ILE A 122 59.47 12.51 -62.20
N HIS A 123 60.45 13.40 -62.36
CA HIS A 123 60.52 14.34 -63.47
C HIS A 123 60.53 13.62 -64.82
N ASN A 124 59.73 14.12 -65.77
CA ASN A 124 59.68 13.61 -67.13
C ASN A 124 59.60 14.80 -68.10
N SER A 125 60.68 15.05 -68.84
CA SER A 125 60.75 16.09 -69.86
C SER A 125 61.45 15.58 -71.12
N GLU A 126 61.38 16.34 -72.22
CA GLU A 126 62.00 15.94 -73.47
C GLU A 126 63.52 15.77 -73.37
N LYS A 127 64.18 16.57 -72.53
CA LYS A 127 65.63 16.52 -72.29
C LYS A 127 66.03 15.43 -71.29
N HIS A 128 65.17 15.10 -70.34
CA HIS A 128 65.41 14.05 -69.33
C HIS A 128 64.30 13.00 -69.41
N LYS A 129 64.32 12.23 -70.49
CA LYS A 129 63.46 11.06 -70.66
C LYS A 129 64.08 9.88 -69.90
N ASN A 130 63.23 8.99 -69.39
CA ASN A 130 63.65 7.72 -68.78
C ASN A 130 64.36 7.78 -67.41
N VAL A 131 64.10 8.81 -66.58
CA VAL A 131 64.61 8.84 -65.20
C VAL A 131 63.93 7.78 -64.33
N ASN A 132 64.71 6.92 -63.67
CA ASN A 132 64.21 5.76 -62.90
C ASN A 132 63.84 6.05 -61.45
N SER A 133 64.36 7.15 -60.88
CA SER A 133 64.12 7.54 -59.49
C SER A 133 64.18 9.05 -59.31
N CYS A 134 63.52 9.54 -58.27
CA CYS A 134 63.70 10.91 -57.77
C CYS A 134 64.09 10.87 -56.29
N SER A 135 64.88 11.84 -55.86
CA SER A 135 65.31 11.99 -54.47
C SER A 135 65.02 13.41 -53.98
N VAL A 136 64.64 13.53 -52.71
CA VAL A 136 64.52 14.82 -52.03
C VAL A 136 65.22 14.70 -50.70
N ALA A 137 66.12 15.63 -50.39
CA ALA A 137 66.83 15.72 -49.12
C ALA A 137 66.57 17.07 -48.45
N VAL A 138 66.10 17.04 -47.21
CA VAL A 138 65.90 18.23 -46.38
C VAL A 138 67.00 18.27 -45.33
N HIS A 139 67.75 19.36 -45.32
CA HIS A 139 68.84 19.57 -44.36
C HIS A 139 68.30 20.37 -43.17
N PHE A 140 68.45 19.81 -41.97
CA PHE A 140 68.05 20.43 -40.71
C PHE A 140 69.28 20.80 -39.89
N GLN A 141 69.17 21.86 -39.09
CA GLN A 141 70.15 22.23 -38.07
C GLN A 141 69.45 22.87 -36.88
N LYS A 142 70.02 22.78 -35.67
CA LYS A 142 69.52 23.53 -34.51
C LYS A 142 70.28 24.84 -34.36
N ILE A 143 69.54 25.93 -34.16
CA ILE A 143 70.08 27.27 -33.96
C ILE A 143 69.60 27.83 -32.62
N ILE A 144 70.44 28.64 -31.98
CA ILE A 144 70.08 29.49 -30.84
C ILE A 144 70.11 30.93 -31.34
N ASP A 145 68.98 31.62 -31.23
CA ASP A 145 68.88 33.02 -31.63
C ASP A 145 69.62 33.90 -30.62
N THR A 146 70.67 34.59 -31.05
CA THR A 146 71.45 35.50 -30.21
C THR A 146 71.01 36.96 -30.33
N GLY A 147 70.14 37.26 -31.30
CA GLY A 147 69.63 38.60 -31.57
C GLY A 147 68.60 38.66 -32.70
N LEU A 148 68.14 39.87 -33.02
CA LEU A 148 67.06 40.15 -33.97
C LEU A 148 67.55 40.27 -35.43
N GLY A 149 68.86 40.44 -35.67
CA GLY A 149 69.44 40.53 -37.02
C GLY A 149 69.42 39.19 -37.76
N ASP A 150 69.35 39.21 -39.10
CA ASP A 150 69.18 38.02 -39.94
C ASP A 150 70.31 36.98 -39.79
N ASP A 151 71.54 37.42 -39.51
CA ASP A 151 72.73 36.57 -39.32
C ASP A 151 73.11 36.36 -37.83
N GLU A 152 72.30 36.87 -36.90
CA GLU A 152 72.56 36.76 -35.45
C GLU A 152 71.97 35.45 -34.91
N TYR A 153 72.64 34.33 -35.19
CA TYR A 153 72.33 33.04 -34.59
C TYR A 153 73.60 32.19 -34.42
N THR A 154 73.59 31.32 -33.40
CA THR A 154 74.66 30.34 -33.20
C THR A 154 74.15 28.95 -33.52
N VAL A 155 74.91 28.20 -34.34
CA VAL A 155 74.57 26.81 -34.67
C VAL A 155 75.04 25.92 -33.53
N VAL A 156 74.14 25.07 -33.03
CA VAL A 156 74.49 24.08 -32.02
C VAL A 156 75.44 23.06 -32.66
N PRO A 157 76.64 22.83 -32.13
CA PRO A 157 77.58 21.85 -32.67
C PRO A 157 76.96 20.45 -32.77
N ASN A 158 77.26 19.71 -33.84
CA ASN A 158 76.76 18.36 -34.12
C ASN A 158 75.22 18.21 -34.16
N SER A 159 74.49 19.29 -34.45
CA SER A 159 73.02 19.27 -34.57
C SER A 159 72.50 19.14 -36.00
N GLN A 160 73.39 19.08 -36.98
CA GLN A 160 73.01 18.96 -38.38
C GLN A 160 72.63 17.52 -38.70
N PHE A 161 71.47 17.33 -39.31
CA PHE A 161 71.05 16.03 -39.83
C PHE A 161 70.25 16.21 -41.12
N VAL A 162 70.28 15.18 -41.97
CA VAL A 162 69.65 15.18 -43.28
C VAL A 162 68.63 14.06 -43.33
N VAL A 163 67.39 14.42 -43.65
CA VAL A 163 66.33 13.45 -43.95
C VAL A 163 66.12 13.45 -45.45
N SER A 164 66.34 12.31 -46.09
CA SER A 164 66.06 12.16 -47.50
C SER A 164 65.12 11.00 -47.80
N ARG A 165 64.34 11.16 -48.87
CA ARG A 165 63.42 10.14 -49.36
C ARG A 165 63.67 9.94 -50.85
N VAL A 166 63.80 8.67 -51.26
CA VAL A 166 63.98 8.27 -52.65
C VAL A 166 62.75 7.52 -53.10
N ALA A 167 62.16 7.93 -54.22
CA ALA A 167 61.05 7.24 -54.88
C ALA A 167 61.50 6.62 -56.20
N TYR A 168 60.98 5.43 -56.48
CA TYR A 168 61.28 4.65 -57.67
C TYR A 168 60.02 4.48 -58.55
N ARG A 169 60.23 4.10 -59.82
CA ARG A 169 59.16 3.88 -60.80
C ARG A 169 58.16 2.78 -60.43
N ASP A 170 58.59 1.81 -59.64
CA ASP A 170 57.75 0.73 -59.11
C ASP A 170 56.76 1.22 -58.01
N ASN A 171 56.74 2.52 -57.71
CA ASN A 171 56.00 3.17 -56.61
C ASN A 171 56.52 2.83 -55.21
N SER A 172 57.68 2.18 -55.10
CA SER A 172 58.35 2.02 -53.82
C SER A 172 59.05 3.32 -53.43
N SER A 173 59.21 3.53 -52.12
CA SER A 173 60.00 4.64 -51.59
C SER A 173 60.82 4.20 -50.38
N SER A 174 62.06 4.66 -50.28
CA SER A 174 62.95 4.38 -49.15
C SER A 174 63.38 5.69 -48.48
N TYR A 175 63.48 5.66 -47.15
CA TYR A 175 63.98 6.77 -46.36
C TYR A 175 65.45 6.57 -46.00
N TYR A 176 66.18 7.68 -45.92
CA TYR A 176 67.55 7.72 -45.45
C TYR A 176 67.70 8.86 -44.43
N LEU A 177 68.39 8.55 -43.35
CA LEU A 177 68.80 9.50 -42.32
C LEU A 177 70.32 9.60 -42.36
N ASP A 178 70.86 10.77 -42.64
CA ASP A 178 72.30 11.00 -42.82
C ASP A 178 72.96 10.01 -43.81
N GLY A 179 72.24 9.69 -44.88
CA GLY A 179 72.68 8.73 -45.91
C GLY A 179 72.52 7.25 -45.54
N LYS A 180 72.13 6.92 -44.30
CA LYS A 180 71.84 5.54 -43.87
C LYS A 180 70.37 5.20 -44.08
N LYS A 181 70.08 4.04 -44.67
CA LYS A 181 68.69 3.58 -44.89
C LYS A 181 68.00 3.38 -43.54
N ALA A 182 66.85 4.02 -43.36
CA ALA A 182 66.09 4.01 -42.10
C ALA A 182 64.62 3.72 -42.35
N ALA A 183 63.91 3.22 -41.32
CA ALA A 183 62.46 3.06 -41.40
C ALA A 183 61.76 4.41 -41.17
N TYR A 184 60.59 4.62 -41.76
CA TYR A 184 59.81 5.84 -41.52
C TYR A 184 59.51 6.08 -40.03
N LYS A 185 59.31 5.01 -39.25
CA LYS A 185 59.09 5.12 -37.79
C LYS A 185 60.28 5.75 -37.05
N GLU A 186 61.50 5.42 -37.45
CA GLU A 186 62.73 5.97 -36.86
C GLU A 186 62.89 7.44 -37.25
N VAL A 187 62.70 7.75 -38.53
CA VAL A 187 62.70 9.13 -39.04
C VAL A 187 61.63 9.98 -38.32
N ALA A 188 60.42 9.45 -38.16
CA ALA A 188 59.34 10.11 -37.44
C ALA A 188 59.65 10.28 -35.94
N HIS A 189 60.39 9.36 -35.33
CA HIS A 189 60.83 9.49 -33.94
C HIS A 189 61.86 10.62 -33.77
N VAL A 190 62.84 10.70 -34.69
CA VAL A 190 63.84 11.79 -34.70
C VAL A 190 63.18 13.14 -34.92
N LEU A 191 62.24 13.24 -35.88
CA LEU A 191 61.51 14.48 -36.16
C LEU A 191 60.61 14.89 -34.99
N ARG A 192 59.91 13.95 -34.34
CA ARG A 192 59.14 14.21 -33.10
C ARG A 192 60.03 14.69 -31.96
N GLY A 193 61.18 14.05 -31.76
CA GLY A 193 62.16 14.46 -30.76
C GLY A 193 62.76 15.85 -31.01
N CYS A 194 62.67 16.38 -32.24
CA CYS A 194 63.19 17.69 -32.61
C CYS A 194 62.16 18.81 -32.64
N GLY A 195 60.86 18.55 -32.45
CA GLY A 195 59.89 19.64 -32.59
C GLY A 195 58.67 19.34 -33.44
N ILE A 196 58.79 18.37 -34.35
CA ILE A 196 57.91 18.26 -35.52
C ILE A 196 56.91 17.13 -35.28
N ASP A 197 55.65 17.52 -35.06
CA ASP A 197 54.53 16.59 -34.98
C ASP A 197 54.03 16.21 -36.39
N LEU A 198 54.31 14.97 -36.79
CA LEU A 198 53.88 14.36 -38.06
C LEU A 198 52.54 13.62 -37.95
N ASP A 199 52.01 13.42 -36.75
CA ASP A 199 50.78 12.65 -36.54
C ASP A 199 49.56 13.53 -36.80
N HIS A 200 49.60 14.77 -36.33
CA HIS A 200 48.50 15.71 -36.50
C HIS A 200 48.71 16.74 -37.62
N ASN A 201 49.86 16.71 -38.30
CA ASN A 201 50.16 17.49 -39.50
C ASN A 201 49.92 19.01 -39.37
N ARG A 202 50.06 19.56 -38.15
CA ARG A 202 49.58 20.92 -37.81
C ARG A 202 50.52 22.05 -38.23
N PHE A 203 51.76 21.73 -38.58
CA PHE A 203 52.77 22.72 -38.98
C PHE A 203 52.73 23.08 -40.48
N LEU A 204 51.94 22.36 -41.27
CA LEU A 204 51.78 22.59 -42.71
C LEU A 204 50.33 22.95 -43.01
N ILE A 205 50.14 24.11 -43.64
CA ILE A 205 48.84 24.58 -44.12
C ILE A 205 48.89 24.60 -45.64
N LEU A 206 48.11 23.72 -46.27
CA LEU A 206 48.03 23.59 -47.72
C LEU A 206 46.98 24.52 -48.32
N GLN A 207 47.08 24.74 -49.63
CA GLN A 207 46.07 25.46 -50.38
C GLN A 207 44.73 24.74 -50.28
N GLY A 208 43.70 25.45 -49.82
CA GLY A 208 42.35 24.93 -49.60
C GLY A 208 42.11 24.39 -48.17
N GLU A 209 43.15 24.11 -47.38
CA GLU A 209 42.96 23.66 -45.98
C GLU A 209 42.38 24.79 -45.12
N VAL A 210 42.73 26.05 -45.37
CA VAL A 210 42.11 27.20 -44.67
C VAL A 210 40.60 27.26 -44.91
N GLU A 211 40.16 26.97 -46.13
CA GLU A 211 38.74 26.92 -46.48
C GLU A 211 38.06 25.71 -45.83
N GLN A 212 38.72 24.54 -45.81
CA GLN A 212 38.23 23.35 -45.12
C GLN A 212 38.05 23.62 -43.62
N ILE A 213 39.02 24.26 -42.97
CA ILE A 213 38.95 24.65 -41.55
C ILE A 213 37.75 25.59 -41.33
N ALA A 214 37.54 26.58 -42.20
CA ALA A 214 36.40 27.48 -42.12
C ALA A 214 35.04 26.77 -42.34
N MET A 215 35.04 25.68 -43.10
CA MET A 215 33.87 24.83 -43.37
C MET A 215 33.69 23.67 -42.38
N MET A 216 34.58 23.52 -41.39
CA MET A 216 34.44 22.47 -40.37
C MET A 216 33.16 22.71 -39.56
N LYS A 217 32.42 21.63 -39.32
CA LYS A 217 31.24 21.68 -38.44
C LYS A 217 31.71 21.90 -37.00
N PRO A 218 30.90 22.54 -36.13
CA PRO A 218 31.26 22.76 -34.73
C PRO A 218 31.61 21.47 -33.98
N LYS A 219 30.95 20.37 -34.30
CA LYS A 219 31.20 19.02 -33.77
C LYS A 219 31.12 18.01 -34.91
N ALA A 220 31.95 16.98 -34.86
CA ALA A 220 31.84 15.83 -35.75
C ALA A 220 30.44 15.20 -35.68
N LEU A 221 29.87 14.87 -36.84
CA LEU A 221 28.62 14.10 -36.91
C LEU A 221 28.87 12.59 -36.82
N THR A 222 30.07 12.16 -37.25
CA THR A 222 30.51 10.77 -37.27
C THR A 222 31.90 10.69 -36.66
N GLU A 223 32.26 9.55 -36.08
CA GLU A 223 33.59 9.36 -35.46
C GLU A 223 34.77 9.45 -36.45
N HIS A 224 34.49 9.46 -37.76
CA HIS A 224 35.51 9.53 -38.81
C HIS A 224 35.64 10.92 -39.46
N GLU A 225 34.75 11.85 -39.11
CA GLU A 225 34.86 13.25 -39.52
C GLU A 225 35.44 14.05 -38.36
N ASP A 226 36.43 14.90 -38.63
CA ASP A 226 36.92 15.84 -37.62
C ASP A 226 36.09 17.12 -37.68
N GLY A 227 35.46 17.49 -36.56
CA GLY A 227 34.84 18.79 -36.37
C GLY A 227 35.80 19.78 -35.72
N MET A 228 35.35 21.02 -35.58
CA MET A 228 36.14 22.08 -34.95
C MET A 228 36.44 21.78 -33.47
N LEU A 229 35.49 21.15 -32.77
CA LEU A 229 35.69 20.74 -31.38
C LEU A 229 36.78 19.67 -31.27
N GLU A 230 36.68 18.62 -32.07
CA GLU A 230 37.67 17.53 -32.09
C GLU A 230 39.06 18.09 -32.42
N PHE A 231 39.14 18.99 -33.41
CA PHE A 231 40.37 19.69 -33.77
C PHE A 231 40.97 20.50 -32.60
N LEU A 232 40.15 21.22 -31.83
CA LEU A 232 40.60 21.97 -30.65
C LEU A 232 41.00 21.06 -29.48
N GLU A 233 40.24 20.00 -29.22
CA GLU A 233 40.54 19.00 -28.18
C GLU A 233 41.88 18.32 -28.46
N ASP A 234 42.16 18.08 -29.74
CA ASP A 234 43.41 17.55 -30.24
C ASP A 234 44.58 18.52 -30.05
N ILE A 235 44.38 19.83 -30.23
CA ILE A 235 45.38 20.88 -29.96
C ILE A 235 45.71 20.96 -28.47
N ILE A 236 44.69 20.92 -27.62
CA ILE A 236 44.82 20.99 -26.16
C ILE A 236 45.36 19.66 -25.60
N GLY A 237 45.17 18.55 -26.31
CA GLY A 237 45.48 17.20 -25.86
C GLY A 237 44.46 16.66 -24.86
N SER A 238 43.22 17.18 -24.89
CA SER A 238 42.13 16.70 -24.04
C SER A 238 41.45 15.43 -24.58
N ASN A 239 41.68 15.08 -25.85
CA ASN A 239 41.12 13.87 -26.47
C ASN A 239 41.49 12.58 -25.69
N ARG A 240 42.66 12.54 -25.03
CA ARG A 240 43.08 11.41 -24.17
C ARG A 240 42.14 11.11 -23.01
N TYR A 241 41.35 12.08 -22.56
CA TYR A 241 40.40 11.91 -21.46
C TYR A 241 39.04 11.39 -21.92
N LYS A 242 38.73 11.49 -23.21
CA LYS A 242 37.40 11.17 -23.74
C LYS A 242 37.01 9.72 -23.47
N THR A 243 37.86 8.76 -23.88
CA THR A 243 37.59 7.33 -23.71
C THR A 243 37.59 6.87 -22.24
N PRO A 244 38.52 7.32 -21.36
CA PRO A 244 38.40 7.11 -19.91
C PRO A 244 37.09 7.62 -19.31
N ILE A 245 36.68 8.84 -19.65
CA ILE A 245 35.47 9.47 -19.09
C ILE A 245 34.22 8.73 -19.55
N GLU A 246 34.14 8.34 -20.83
CA GLU A 246 33.01 7.57 -21.36
C GLU A 246 32.90 6.22 -20.66
N THR A 247 34.02 5.52 -20.45
CA THR A 247 34.05 4.24 -19.72
C THR A 247 33.63 4.41 -18.25
N LEU A 248 34.08 5.48 -17.60
CA LEU A 248 33.66 5.84 -16.23
C LEU A 248 32.16 6.11 -16.15
N ASN A 249 31.62 6.88 -17.09
CA ASN A 249 30.19 7.20 -17.13
C ASN A 249 29.34 5.93 -17.29
N GLN A 250 29.72 5.03 -18.21
CA GLN A 250 29.04 3.74 -18.37
C GLN A 250 29.07 2.92 -17.08
N ARG A 251 30.22 2.87 -16.39
CA ARG A 251 30.35 2.17 -15.10
C ARG A 251 29.45 2.80 -14.02
N VAL A 252 29.39 4.13 -13.94
CA VAL A 252 28.50 4.84 -13.01
C VAL A 252 27.03 4.53 -13.31
N ASP A 253 26.64 4.48 -14.58
CA ASP A 253 25.27 4.14 -14.97
C ASP A 253 24.89 2.72 -14.53
N THR A 254 25.75 1.73 -14.80
CA THR A 254 25.50 0.34 -14.35
C THR A 254 25.37 0.21 -12.82
N LEU A 255 26.19 0.95 -12.08
CA LEU A 255 26.13 1.00 -10.62
C LEU A 255 24.84 1.67 -10.12
N ASN A 256 24.40 2.74 -10.79
CA ASN A 256 23.15 3.43 -10.46
C ASN A 256 21.92 2.56 -10.72
N ASP A 257 21.94 1.77 -11.79
CA ASP A 257 20.88 0.80 -12.08
C ASP A 257 20.80 -0.28 -10.99
N LEU A 258 21.94 -0.85 -10.61
CA LEU A 258 22.01 -1.87 -9.56
C LEU A 258 21.59 -1.30 -8.19
N ARG A 259 22.02 -0.09 -7.85
CA ARG A 259 21.57 0.62 -6.65
C ARG A 259 20.05 0.80 -6.66
N SER A 260 19.49 1.22 -7.80
CA SER A 260 18.04 1.43 -7.94
C SER A 260 17.26 0.12 -7.76
N GLU A 261 17.77 -0.99 -8.30
CA GLU A 261 17.20 -2.31 -8.09
C GLU A 261 17.19 -2.70 -6.61
N LYS A 262 18.32 -2.57 -5.91
CA LYS A 262 18.41 -2.90 -4.47
C LYS A 262 17.52 -2.00 -3.62
N LEU A 263 17.48 -0.70 -3.92
CA LEU A 263 16.61 0.25 -3.23
C LEU A 263 15.13 -0.12 -3.38
N ASN A 264 14.72 -0.55 -4.57
CA ASN A 264 13.34 -0.99 -4.80
C ASN A 264 13.00 -2.25 -4.00
N ARG A 265 13.94 -3.21 -3.87
CA ARG A 265 13.75 -4.39 -3.01
C ARG A 265 13.60 -4.01 -1.54
N VAL A 266 14.44 -3.10 -1.03
CA VAL A 266 14.34 -2.61 0.36
C VAL A 266 13.00 -1.94 0.60
N LYS A 267 12.56 -1.06 -0.30
CA LYS A 267 11.24 -0.41 -0.19
C LYS A 267 10.07 -1.39 -0.22
N ALA A 268 10.17 -2.48 -0.96
CA ALA A 268 9.14 -3.52 -0.96
C ALA A 268 9.04 -4.18 0.42
N VAL A 269 10.18 -4.55 1.02
CA VAL A 269 10.25 -5.15 2.36
C VAL A 269 9.80 -4.15 3.45
N GLU A 270 10.19 -2.89 3.38
CA GLU A 270 9.72 -1.84 4.29
C GLU A 270 8.19 -1.72 4.25
N LYS A 271 7.59 -1.75 3.06
CA LYS A 271 6.14 -1.69 2.89
C LYS A 271 5.43 -2.93 3.45
N GLU A 272 6.02 -4.12 3.29
CA GLU A 272 5.52 -5.35 3.91
C GLU A 272 5.59 -5.26 5.45
N MET A 273 6.69 -4.73 5.98
CA MET A 273 6.86 -4.51 7.41
C MET A 273 5.81 -3.53 7.97
N GLU A 274 5.58 -2.39 7.30
CA GLU A 274 4.52 -1.43 7.67
C GLU A 274 3.13 -2.08 7.62
N HIS A 275 2.87 -2.96 6.65
CA HIS A 275 1.58 -3.65 6.56
C HIS A 275 1.35 -4.64 7.71
N LEU A 276 2.41 -5.32 8.17
CA LEU A 276 2.36 -6.26 9.30
C LEU A 276 2.28 -5.59 10.67
N GLU A 277 2.60 -4.29 10.76
CA GLU A 277 2.56 -3.56 12.02
C GLU A 277 1.12 -3.42 12.58
N GLY A 278 0.12 -3.29 11.70
CA GLY A 278 -1.30 -3.27 12.08
C GLY A 278 -1.76 -4.57 12.75
N PRO A 279 -1.68 -5.72 12.07
CA PRO A 279 -2.01 -7.03 12.65
C PRO A 279 -1.25 -7.35 13.93
N LYS A 280 0.05 -6.98 14.00
CA LYS A 280 0.85 -7.11 15.22
C LYS A 280 0.25 -6.32 16.38
N ASN A 281 -0.13 -5.06 16.15
CA ASN A 281 -0.69 -4.21 17.19
C ASN A 281 -2.06 -4.72 17.67
N GLU A 282 -2.89 -5.21 16.76
CA GLU A 282 -4.18 -5.84 17.10
C GLU A 282 -3.99 -7.10 17.96
N ALA A 283 -3.05 -7.98 17.58
CA ALA A 283 -2.71 -9.16 18.38
C ALA A 283 -2.18 -8.78 19.78
N LEU A 284 -1.36 -7.74 19.87
CA LEU A 284 -0.87 -7.22 21.16
C LEU A 284 -2.01 -6.63 22.01
N GLU A 285 -2.96 -5.92 21.42
CA GLU A 285 -4.14 -5.40 22.12
C GLU A 285 -5.03 -6.54 22.62
N TYR A 286 -5.26 -7.56 21.79
CA TYR A 286 -6.00 -8.76 22.19
C TYR A 286 -5.36 -9.44 23.40
N LEU A 287 -4.05 -9.71 23.35
CA LEU A 287 -3.32 -10.33 24.48
C LEU A 287 -3.37 -9.47 25.76
N LYS A 288 -3.31 -8.14 25.63
CA LYS A 288 -3.47 -7.24 26.78
C LYS A 288 -4.88 -7.32 27.36
N LEU A 289 -5.90 -7.35 26.50
CA LEU A 289 -7.29 -7.45 26.91
C LEU A 289 -7.58 -8.80 27.57
N GLU A 290 -7.10 -9.90 27.00
CA GLU A 290 -7.22 -11.24 27.57
C GLU A 290 -6.57 -11.32 28.96
N ASN A 291 -5.36 -10.77 29.11
CA ASN A 291 -4.72 -10.64 30.41
C ASN A 291 -5.55 -9.83 31.41
N SER A 292 -6.20 -8.75 30.96
CA SER A 292 -7.08 -7.95 31.82
C SER A 292 -8.34 -8.71 32.24
N VAL A 293 -8.95 -9.46 31.33
CA VAL A 293 -10.11 -10.33 31.59
C VAL A 293 -9.72 -11.42 32.58
N MET A 294 -8.56 -12.03 32.42
CA MET A 294 -8.07 -13.07 33.33
C MET A 294 -7.84 -12.51 34.74
N LYS A 295 -7.25 -11.31 34.86
CA LYS A 295 -7.11 -10.62 36.15
C LYS A 295 -8.46 -10.32 36.81
N LEU A 296 -9.46 -9.88 36.04
CA LEU A 296 -10.81 -9.62 36.55
C LEU A 296 -11.54 -10.91 36.95
N ARG A 297 -11.42 -11.98 36.16
CA ARG A 297 -11.94 -13.31 36.52
C ARG A 297 -11.32 -13.83 37.81
N ASN A 298 -10.00 -13.71 37.96
CA ASN A 298 -9.33 -14.08 39.21
C ASN A 298 -9.87 -13.30 40.41
N ARG A 299 -10.11 -11.99 40.27
CA ARG A 299 -10.76 -11.19 41.34
C ARG A 299 -12.19 -11.67 41.64
N LEU A 300 -12.96 -12.02 40.61
CA LEU A 300 -14.31 -12.55 40.77
C LEU A 300 -14.28 -13.90 41.50
N TYR A 301 -13.38 -14.81 41.11
CA TYR A 301 -13.21 -16.10 41.78
C TYR A 301 -12.78 -15.93 43.23
N GLN A 302 -11.88 -15.00 43.53
CA GLN A 302 -11.51 -14.69 44.92
C GLN A 302 -12.70 -14.21 45.74
N LYS A 303 -13.57 -13.37 45.16
CA LYS A 303 -14.82 -12.96 45.80
C LYS A 303 -15.76 -14.14 46.05
N TYR A 304 -15.94 -15.03 45.07
CA TYR A 304 -16.78 -16.22 45.26
C TYR A 304 -16.21 -17.17 46.31
N ILE A 305 -14.89 -17.36 46.35
CA ILE A 305 -14.24 -18.14 47.41
C ILE A 305 -14.56 -17.53 48.77
N MET A 306 -14.42 -16.20 48.94
CA MET A 306 -14.77 -15.52 50.18
C MET A 306 -16.24 -15.73 50.57
N GLU A 307 -17.18 -15.53 49.64
CA GLU A 307 -18.61 -15.72 49.89
C GLU A 307 -18.93 -17.18 50.28
N CYS A 308 -18.33 -18.16 49.60
CA CYS A 308 -18.47 -19.57 49.95
C CYS A 308 -17.89 -19.87 51.33
N THR A 309 -16.69 -19.36 51.66
CA THR A 309 -16.10 -19.55 52.99
C THR A 309 -16.92 -18.87 54.10
N ASP A 310 -17.54 -17.72 53.83
CA ASP A 310 -18.44 -17.06 54.79
C ASP A 310 -19.71 -17.88 55.03
N ILE A 311 -20.25 -18.52 53.99
CA ILE A 311 -21.40 -19.43 54.12
C ILE A 311 -20.99 -20.70 54.87
N GLU A 312 -19.84 -21.28 54.52
CA GLU A 312 -19.30 -22.50 55.15
C GLU A 312 -19.01 -22.26 56.63
N THR A 313 -18.40 -21.14 57.00
CA THR A 313 -18.17 -20.77 58.40
C THR A 313 -19.48 -20.58 59.17
N LYS A 314 -20.49 -19.92 58.58
CA LYS A 314 -21.82 -19.81 59.20
C LYS A 314 -22.46 -21.19 59.41
N ALA A 315 -22.48 -22.02 58.36
CA ALA A 315 -23.02 -23.37 58.44
C ALA A 315 -22.26 -24.23 59.46
N GLN A 316 -20.93 -24.10 59.54
CA GLN A 316 -20.11 -24.79 60.54
C GLN A 316 -20.45 -24.32 61.96
N THR A 317 -20.60 -23.01 62.19
CA THR A 317 -21.01 -22.51 63.51
C THR A 317 -22.42 -22.97 63.92
N GLU A 318 -23.34 -23.10 62.98
CA GLU A 318 -24.66 -23.68 63.23
C GLU A 318 -24.58 -25.19 63.50
N PHE A 319 -23.77 -25.91 62.73
CA PHE A 319 -23.49 -27.32 62.95
C PHE A 319 -22.88 -27.59 64.32
N ASP A 320 -21.90 -26.78 64.74
CA ASP A 320 -21.24 -26.86 66.04
C ASP A 320 -22.23 -26.61 67.18
N LYS A 321 -23.15 -25.63 67.04
CA LYS A 321 -24.24 -25.40 68.00
C LYS A 321 -25.19 -26.61 68.08
N ILE A 322 -25.62 -27.13 66.93
CA ILE A 322 -26.52 -28.29 66.87
C ILE A 322 -25.85 -29.53 67.47
N THR A 323 -24.55 -29.73 67.24
CA THR A 323 -23.81 -30.85 67.84
C THR A 323 -23.64 -30.69 69.34
N GLU A 324 -23.41 -29.47 69.83
CA GLU A 324 -23.39 -29.18 71.27
C GLU A 324 -24.76 -29.44 71.92
N ASP A 325 -25.83 -28.97 71.29
CA ASP A 325 -27.20 -29.23 71.75
C ASP A 325 -27.57 -30.70 71.68
N MET A 326 -27.18 -31.41 70.62
CA MET A 326 -27.38 -32.85 70.50
C MET A 326 -26.62 -33.62 71.58
N LYS A 327 -25.42 -33.15 71.98
CA LYS A 327 -24.68 -33.71 73.12
C LYS A 327 -25.45 -33.51 74.43
N LYS A 328 -25.95 -32.29 74.69
CA LYS A 328 -26.80 -31.99 75.86
C LYS A 328 -28.08 -32.84 75.87
N PHE A 329 -28.71 -33.05 74.72
CA PHE A 329 -29.90 -33.90 74.61
C PHE A 329 -29.57 -35.38 74.82
N LYS A 330 -28.44 -35.88 74.31
CA LYS A 330 -27.98 -37.26 74.57
C LYS A 330 -27.65 -37.49 76.04
N GLU A 331 -27.04 -36.52 76.71
CA GLU A 331 -26.79 -36.57 78.17
C GLU A 331 -28.12 -36.64 78.93
N LYS A 332 -29.08 -35.75 78.61
CA LYS A 332 -30.44 -35.80 79.18
C LYS A 332 -31.17 -37.11 78.86
N GLU A 333 -31.02 -37.66 77.66
CA GLU A 333 -31.62 -38.93 77.28
C GLU A 333 -31.02 -40.09 78.09
N ALA A 334 -29.71 -40.09 78.33
CA ALA A 334 -29.05 -41.05 79.19
C ALA A 334 -29.55 -40.96 80.64
N GLU A 335 -29.67 -39.75 81.20
CA GLU A 335 -30.24 -39.51 82.53
C GLU A 335 -31.68 -40.00 82.63
N ILE A 336 -32.52 -39.68 81.65
CA ILE A 336 -33.92 -40.13 81.59
C ILE A 336 -33.98 -41.66 81.46
N LYS A 337 -33.10 -42.28 80.68
CA LYS A 337 -33.03 -43.74 80.52
C LYS A 337 -32.61 -44.42 81.81
N GLU A 338 -31.67 -43.84 82.55
CA GLU A 338 -31.27 -44.32 83.86
C GLU A 338 -32.42 -44.20 84.88
N SER A 339 -33.10 -43.05 84.91
CA SER A 339 -34.31 -42.82 85.72
C SER A 339 -35.48 -43.75 85.35
N LYS A 340 -35.65 -44.05 84.05
CA LYS A 340 -36.64 -45.02 83.57
C LYS A 340 -36.27 -46.43 84.01
N ASN A 341 -34.99 -46.79 83.99
CA ASN A 341 -34.50 -48.09 84.44
C ASN A 341 -34.65 -48.27 85.96
N THR A 342 -34.44 -47.23 86.76
CA THR A 342 -34.69 -47.28 88.21
C THR A 342 -36.18 -47.40 88.50
N LYS A 343 -37.03 -46.56 87.88
CA LYS A 343 -38.49 -46.65 88.01
C LYS A 343 -39.07 -47.98 87.51
N THR A 344 -38.54 -48.57 86.44
CA THR A 344 -38.98 -49.91 85.99
C THR A 344 -38.54 -51.02 86.94
N LYS A 345 -37.36 -50.92 87.57
CA LYS A 345 -36.97 -51.82 88.66
C LYS A 345 -37.91 -51.70 89.85
N GLU A 346 -38.29 -50.48 90.24
CA GLU A 346 -39.28 -50.23 91.30
C GLU A 346 -40.66 -50.79 90.93
N LEU A 347 -41.13 -50.53 89.71
CA LEU A 347 -42.41 -51.03 89.22
C LEU A 347 -42.43 -52.55 89.14
N ASN A 348 -41.32 -53.20 88.76
CA ASN A 348 -41.21 -54.66 88.77
C ASN A 348 -41.19 -55.24 90.19
N LYS A 349 -40.60 -54.54 91.18
CA LYS A 349 -40.71 -54.93 92.59
C LYS A 349 -42.16 -54.83 93.06
N LEU A 350 -42.82 -53.71 92.78
CA LEU A 350 -44.21 -53.48 93.13
C LEU A 350 -45.16 -54.48 92.45
N LYS A 351 -44.92 -54.81 91.17
CA LYS A 351 -45.64 -55.89 90.46
C LYS A 351 -45.46 -57.24 91.15
N LYS A 352 -44.24 -57.61 91.57
CA LYS A 352 -44.02 -58.86 92.32
C LYS A 352 -44.76 -58.86 93.66
N GLU A 353 -44.87 -57.72 94.33
CA GLU A 353 -45.66 -57.58 95.56
C GLU A 353 -47.17 -57.67 95.27
N TYR A 354 -47.64 -57.03 94.20
CA TYR A 354 -49.03 -57.10 93.75
C TYR A 354 -49.43 -58.52 93.33
N ASP A 355 -48.62 -59.22 92.55
CA ASP A 355 -48.87 -60.61 92.12
C ASP A 355 -48.90 -61.58 93.31
N LYS A 356 -48.07 -61.35 94.34
CA LYS A 356 -48.15 -62.09 95.61
C LYS A 356 -49.47 -61.82 96.32
N LEU A 357 -49.90 -60.56 96.37
CA LEU A 357 -51.18 -60.17 96.96
C LEU A 357 -52.37 -60.78 96.19
N LEU A 358 -52.29 -60.82 94.86
CA LEU A 358 -53.29 -61.42 93.99
C LEU A 358 -53.42 -62.92 94.24
N LYS A 359 -52.29 -63.65 94.31
CA LYS A 359 -52.32 -65.07 94.69
C LYS A 359 -52.96 -65.30 96.05
N THR A 360 -52.61 -64.51 97.06
CA THR A 360 -53.29 -64.63 98.37
C THR A 360 -54.79 -64.33 98.32
N CYS A 361 -55.22 -63.44 97.41
CA CYS A 361 -56.63 -63.11 97.22
C CYS A 361 -57.38 -64.22 96.45
N GLU A 362 -56.76 -64.81 95.43
CA GLU A 362 -57.27 -65.97 94.68
C GLU A 362 -57.37 -67.21 95.58
N ASP A 363 -56.32 -67.53 96.35
CA ASP A 363 -56.33 -68.63 97.33
C ASP A 363 -57.43 -68.44 98.38
N SER A 364 -57.72 -67.19 98.77
CA SER A 364 -58.80 -66.88 99.70
C SER A 364 -60.19 -67.00 99.05
N LYS A 365 -60.32 -66.67 97.77
CA LYS A 365 -61.54 -66.86 96.98
C LYS A 365 -61.86 -68.33 96.73
N GLU A 366 -60.86 -69.16 96.40
CA GLU A 366 -61.08 -70.61 96.23
C GLU A 366 -61.58 -71.25 97.53
N LYS A 367 -60.95 -70.94 98.67
CA LYS A 367 -61.42 -71.39 99.99
C LYS A 367 -62.84 -70.96 100.31
N PHE A 368 -63.24 -69.76 99.87
CA PHE A 368 -64.60 -69.27 100.06
C PHE A 368 -65.62 -70.04 99.19
N SER A 369 -65.28 -70.32 97.93
CA SER A 369 -66.11 -71.09 97.00
C SER A 369 -66.33 -72.55 97.45
N GLU A 370 -65.30 -73.19 98.01
CA GLU A 370 -65.43 -74.54 98.58
C GLU A 370 -66.39 -74.57 99.77
N MET A 371 -66.38 -73.55 100.63
CA MET A 371 -67.34 -73.44 101.74
C MET A 371 -68.77 -73.23 101.24
N GLU A 372 -69.00 -72.40 100.20
CA GLU A 372 -70.34 -72.23 99.61
C GLU A 372 -70.91 -73.54 99.02
N SER A 373 -70.06 -74.36 98.38
CA SER A 373 -70.48 -75.66 97.83
C SER A 373 -70.89 -76.67 98.91
N GLN A 374 -70.27 -76.61 100.09
CA GLN A 374 -70.64 -77.44 101.24
C GLN A 374 -71.97 -76.99 101.86
N ASP A 375 -72.22 -75.68 101.95
CA ASP A 375 -73.44 -75.12 102.52
C ASP A 375 -74.69 -75.44 101.66
N ALA A 376 -74.54 -75.43 100.33
CA ALA A 376 -75.60 -75.79 99.40
C ALA A 376 -76.05 -77.26 99.51
N LYS A 377 -75.10 -78.19 99.77
CA LYS A 377 -75.41 -79.63 99.95
C LYS A 377 -76.20 -79.90 101.23
N CYS A 378 -75.83 -79.26 102.34
CA CYS A 378 -76.59 -79.38 103.59
C CYS A 378 -78.03 -78.85 103.46
N HIS A 379 -78.25 -77.83 102.63
CA HIS A 379 -79.56 -77.22 102.47
C HIS A 379 -80.57 -78.10 101.68
N GLU A 380 -80.10 -78.95 100.76
CA GLU A 380 -80.94 -79.91 100.03
C GLU A 380 -81.37 -81.11 100.88
N ASP A 381 -80.48 -81.64 101.72
CA ASP A 381 -80.75 -82.79 102.60
C ASP A 381 -81.83 -82.49 103.67
N ILE A 382 -81.89 -81.24 104.14
CA ILE A 382 -82.92 -80.77 105.09
C ILE A 382 -84.30 -80.70 104.43
N LYS A 383 -84.37 -80.40 103.12
CA LYS A 383 -85.64 -80.24 102.38
C LYS A 383 -86.32 -81.59 102.09
N LEU A 384 -85.53 -82.62 101.76
CA LEU A 384 -86.02 -83.98 101.47
C LEU A 384 -86.60 -84.69 102.70
N ASN A 385 -86.03 -84.47 103.89
CA ASN A 385 -86.53 -85.08 105.13
C ASN A 385 -87.82 -84.44 105.67
N LYS A 386 -88.05 -83.14 105.45
CA LYS A 386 -89.32 -82.46 105.80
C LYS A 386 -90.52 -82.95 104.97
N ALA A 387 -90.31 -83.38 103.72
CA ALA A 387 -91.40 -83.82 102.83
C ALA A 387 -91.93 -85.23 103.16
N LYS A 388 -91.10 -86.10 103.75
CA LYS A 388 -91.50 -87.47 104.13
C LYS A 388 -92.41 -87.50 105.37
N LEU A 389 -92.21 -86.60 106.33
CA LEU A 389 -93.03 -86.46 107.54
C LEU A 389 -94.49 -86.08 107.25
N LYS A 390 -94.69 -85.14 106.31
CA LYS A 390 -96.03 -84.60 105.97
C LYS A 390 -96.97 -85.61 105.29
N LYS A 391 -96.45 -86.72 104.75
CA LYS A 391 -97.25 -87.77 104.09
C LYS A 391 -97.82 -88.82 105.05
N LEU A 392 -97.26 -88.99 106.26
CA LEU A 392 -97.78 -89.95 107.25
C LEU A 392 -98.85 -89.36 108.18
N GLU A 393 -98.89 -88.04 108.37
CA GLU A 393 -99.85 -87.42 109.30
C GLU A 393 -101.26 -87.32 108.70
N LYS A 394 -101.42 -87.07 107.40
CA LYS A 394 -102.76 -86.95 106.79
C LYS A 394 -103.47 -88.27 106.49
N SER A 395 -102.77 -89.40 106.45
CA SER A 395 -103.42 -90.72 106.37
C SER A 395 -104.17 -91.10 107.66
N LEU A 396 -104.03 -90.32 108.74
CA LEU A 396 -104.68 -90.56 110.02
C LEU A 396 -106.01 -89.79 110.20
N GLU A 397 -106.21 -88.66 109.49
CA GLU A 397 -107.47 -87.89 109.53
C GLU A 397 -108.58 -88.45 108.62
N LEU A 398 -108.20 -89.27 107.63
CA LEU A 398 -109.13 -89.94 106.70
C LEU A 398 -110.01 -91.03 107.36
N GLU A 399 -109.74 -91.42 108.61
CA GLU A 399 -110.49 -92.47 109.32
C GLU A 399 -111.40 -91.96 110.44
N LEU A 400 -111.44 -90.65 110.70
CA LEU A 400 -112.37 -90.07 111.67
C LEU A 400 -113.47 -89.28 110.98
N THR A 401 -114.56 -89.97 110.65
CA THR A 401 -115.93 -89.40 110.61
C THR A 401 -116.28 -88.61 109.33
N LYS A 402 -116.64 -89.22 108.20
CA LYS A 402 -117.61 -90.31 107.99
C LYS A 402 -119.05 -90.02 108.51
N ILE A 403 -119.35 -88.80 108.94
CA ILE A 403 -120.64 -88.29 109.42
C ILE A 403 -120.54 -86.76 109.22
N GLU A 404 -121.06 -86.04 108.22
CA GLU A 404 -122.43 -85.79 107.76
C GLU A 404 -122.27 -84.82 106.56
N GLU A 405 -122.56 -85.22 105.33
CA GLU A 405 -123.85 -84.96 104.66
C GLU A 405 -124.23 -83.46 104.45
N LEU A 406 -124.36 -83.09 103.16
CA LEU A 406 -125.32 -82.12 102.59
C LEU A 406 -124.98 -80.60 102.54
N LYS A 407 -124.48 -80.09 101.38
CA LYS A 407 -125.18 -79.18 100.40
C LYS A 407 -124.32 -78.12 99.65
N LEU A 408 -124.38 -78.19 98.30
CA LEU A 408 -124.67 -77.14 97.25
C LEU A 408 -123.86 -75.81 97.16
N VAL A 409 -123.24 -75.37 96.03
CA VAL A 409 -123.69 -74.87 94.68
C VAL A 409 -123.29 -73.36 94.47
N PRO A 410 -123.03 -72.87 93.23
CA PRO A 410 -122.05 -71.82 92.84
C PRO A 410 -122.68 -70.47 92.38
N GLU A 411 -121.89 -69.38 92.13
CA GLU A 411 -122.16 -68.36 91.06
C GLU A 411 -121.12 -67.21 90.86
N GLN A 412 -120.98 -66.78 89.58
CA GLN A 412 -120.50 -65.49 88.98
C GLN A 412 -118.97 -65.21 88.86
N ALA A 413 -118.30 -65.06 87.71
CA ALA A 413 -118.56 -64.61 86.31
C ALA A 413 -118.57 -63.07 86.06
N GLU A 414 -117.72 -62.66 85.12
CA GLU A 414 -117.78 -61.47 84.24
C GLU A 414 -117.85 -60.05 84.84
N LYS A 415 -116.78 -59.25 84.62
CA LYS A 415 -116.85 -57.86 84.12
C LYS A 415 -115.46 -57.22 83.97
N SER A 416 -115.34 -56.40 82.91
CA SER A 416 -114.35 -55.31 82.71
C SER A 416 -113.23 -55.52 81.68
N CYS A 417 -113.68 -55.83 80.46
CA CYS A 417 -112.96 -55.72 79.17
C CYS A 417 -113.23 -54.39 78.42
N GLU A 418 -113.20 -53.21 79.06
CA GLU A 418 -113.75 -52.00 78.38
C GLU A 418 -112.94 -50.71 78.35
N GLU A 419 -111.69 -50.68 78.81
CA GLU A 419 -110.95 -49.42 78.82
C GLU A 419 -109.67 -49.41 77.97
N LEU A 420 -109.78 -48.72 76.83
CA LEU A 420 -108.69 -47.94 76.25
C LEU A 420 -107.88 -48.61 75.11
N LYS A 421 -108.61 -49.30 74.23
CA LYS A 421 -108.37 -49.32 72.76
C LYS A 421 -108.59 -47.94 72.08
N LYS A 422 -108.27 -46.83 72.75
CA LYS A 422 -108.63 -45.46 72.32
C LYS A 422 -107.44 -44.56 71.91
N LYS A 423 -106.29 -45.10 71.53
CA LYS A 423 -105.11 -44.29 71.14
C LYS A 423 -104.43 -44.75 69.84
N LEU A 424 -105.18 -45.05 68.79
CA LEU A 424 -104.59 -45.43 67.48
C LEU A 424 -105.47 -45.17 66.24
N ALA A 425 -106.18 -44.03 66.13
CA ALA A 425 -106.92 -43.69 64.90
C ALA A 425 -107.24 -42.20 64.69
N SER A 426 -106.22 -41.37 64.44
CA SER A 426 -106.32 -40.12 63.66
C SER A 426 -104.90 -39.57 63.42
N LEU A 427 -103.97 -40.35 62.85
CA LEU A 427 -103.79 -40.59 61.40
C LEU A 427 -103.80 -39.31 60.55
N GLU A 428 -102.69 -39.14 59.83
CA GLU A 428 -102.68 -38.70 58.43
C GLU A 428 -103.19 -37.28 58.12
N LYS A 429 -102.45 -36.28 58.62
CA LYS A 429 -102.23 -35.02 57.88
C LYS A 429 -100.74 -34.69 57.78
N LEU A 430 -99.99 -35.68 57.31
CA LEU A 430 -98.67 -35.54 56.73
C LEU A 430 -98.86 -35.36 55.22
N ARG A 431 -98.27 -34.29 54.68
CA ARG A 431 -98.20 -33.88 53.26
C ARG A 431 -99.43 -33.19 52.64
N ALA A 432 -99.12 -32.06 51.99
CA ALA A 432 -99.90 -31.30 51.02
C ALA A 432 -100.97 -30.33 51.57
N LYS A 433 -100.47 -29.18 52.05
CA LYS A 433 -100.99 -27.83 51.75
C LYS A 433 -99.93 -26.84 52.24
N GLU A 434 -99.00 -26.45 51.37
CA GLU A 434 -99.14 -25.27 50.49
C GLU A 434 -99.31 -24.01 51.33
N GLU A 435 -98.30 -23.16 51.34
CA GLU A 435 -98.18 -22.15 50.28
C GLU A 435 -99.50 -21.38 50.17
N GLU A 436 -99.66 -20.38 51.02
CA GLU A 436 -100.13 -19.09 50.60
C GLU A 436 -100.15 -18.18 51.82
N ASN A 437 -99.57 -16.99 51.63
CA ASN A 437 -100.09 -15.75 52.18
C ASN A 437 -99.89 -15.56 53.70
N GLU A 438 -99.23 -14.50 54.16
CA GLU A 438 -99.36 -13.10 53.71
C GLU A 438 -98.15 -12.31 54.25
N LYS A 439 -97.35 -11.65 53.38
CA LYS A 439 -97.49 -10.26 52.92
C LYS A 439 -97.35 -9.19 54.02
N ALA A 440 -96.27 -8.40 53.95
CA ALA A 440 -96.34 -6.94 53.74
C ALA A 440 -94.94 -6.29 53.58
N VAL A 441 -94.90 -5.27 52.71
CA VAL A 441 -93.81 -4.32 52.36
C VAL A 441 -92.82 -4.85 51.30
N MET A 442 -93.00 -4.73 49.97
CA MET A 442 -93.56 -3.70 49.04
C MET A 442 -92.79 -2.36 48.95
N ASP A 443 -91.96 -2.27 47.90
CA ASP A 443 -91.92 -1.26 46.82
C ASP A 443 -92.06 0.25 47.11
N SER A 444 -91.01 0.99 46.71
CA SER A 444 -91.01 2.41 46.36
C SER A 444 -89.65 2.73 45.68
N LEU A 445 -89.49 3.33 44.50
CA LEU A 445 -90.37 4.10 43.62
C LEU A 445 -89.73 4.23 42.22
N LYS A 446 -90.62 4.44 41.26
CA LYS A 446 -90.55 4.57 39.80
C LYS A 446 -89.62 5.66 39.23
N ASP A 447 -89.25 5.41 37.97
CA ASP A 447 -89.25 6.34 36.83
C ASP A 447 -89.58 7.81 37.11
N GLU A 448 -88.66 8.70 36.76
CA GLU A 448 -89.04 9.94 36.08
C GLU A 448 -87.86 10.53 35.29
N THR A 449 -88.15 10.93 34.05
CA THR A 449 -87.49 12.00 33.28
C THR A 449 -86.18 11.73 32.52
N LYS A 450 -86.32 11.02 31.41
CA LYS A 450 -86.44 11.57 30.04
C LYS A 450 -86.29 13.11 29.78
N ARG A 451 -85.55 13.93 30.54
CA ARG A 451 -85.45 15.39 30.32
C ARG A 451 -84.08 16.02 30.63
N MET A 452 -82.97 15.43 30.19
CA MET A 452 -81.73 16.21 29.97
C MET A 452 -81.06 15.85 28.65
N LYS A 453 -81.87 15.88 27.58
CA LYS A 453 -81.42 16.11 26.21
C LYS A 453 -81.51 17.60 25.88
N ALA A 454 -80.99 18.46 26.76
CA ALA A 454 -81.12 19.91 26.62
C ALA A 454 -79.86 20.73 26.94
N VAL A 455 -78.74 20.12 27.37
CA VAL A 455 -77.59 20.93 27.83
C VAL A 455 -76.23 20.59 27.20
N TYR A 456 -75.96 19.35 26.77
CA TYR A 456 -74.65 19.05 26.17
C TYR A 456 -74.75 18.29 24.86
N GLY A 457 -74.62 19.03 23.76
CA GLY A 457 -74.34 18.49 22.44
C GLY A 457 -72.85 18.21 22.20
N ASP A 458 -72.59 17.76 20.97
CA ASP A 458 -71.37 17.81 20.15
C ASP A 458 -70.00 17.29 20.65
N ALA A 459 -69.95 16.14 21.34
CA ALA A 459 -68.77 15.26 21.29
C ALA A 459 -69.11 13.80 21.67
N CYS A 460 -69.47 12.98 20.68
CA CYS A 460 -69.94 11.60 20.84
C CYS A 460 -68.85 10.56 20.48
N LEU A 461 -68.89 9.36 21.07
CA LEU A 461 -68.27 8.14 20.51
C LEU A 461 -69.24 6.94 20.63
N THR A 462 -69.51 6.27 19.51
CA THR A 462 -70.59 5.27 19.37
C THR A 462 -70.08 3.85 19.06
N GLU A 463 -70.93 2.86 19.37
CA GLU A 463 -70.81 1.38 19.38
C GLU A 463 -70.13 0.71 18.16
N GLY A 464 -69.96 1.42 17.04
CA GLY A 464 -69.28 0.91 15.84
C GLY A 464 -67.75 0.83 15.92
N LYS A 465 -67.10 1.53 16.88
CA LYS A 465 -65.62 1.54 17.01
C LYS A 465 -65.07 0.37 17.83
N VAL A 466 -65.88 -0.27 18.69
CA VAL A 466 -65.44 -1.41 19.51
C VAL A 466 -65.52 -2.74 18.72
N ARG A 467 -66.48 -2.89 17.80
CA ARG A 467 -66.56 -4.04 16.87
C ARG A 467 -65.47 -4.06 15.78
N LYS A 468 -64.68 -2.97 15.65
CA LYS A 468 -63.61 -2.83 14.64
C LYS A 468 -62.24 -3.37 15.11
N TRP A 469 -62.02 -3.52 16.41
CA TRP A 469 -60.77 -4.07 16.99
C TRP A 469 -60.73 -5.62 17.00
N ALA A 470 -61.88 -6.29 17.04
CA ALA A 470 -61.97 -7.75 17.11
C ALA A 470 -61.81 -8.48 15.75
N ARG A 471 -61.67 -7.75 14.64
CA ARG A 471 -61.60 -8.34 13.28
C ARG A 471 -60.21 -8.25 12.62
N PHE A 472 -59.21 -7.71 13.33
CA PHE A 472 -57.87 -7.43 12.80
C PHE A 472 -56.79 -8.49 13.17
N TYR A 473 -57.16 -9.61 13.80
CA TYR A 473 -56.19 -10.64 14.28
C TYR A 473 -56.42 -12.06 13.73
N ARG A 474 -57.08 -12.23 12.59
CA ARG A 474 -57.19 -13.54 11.91
C ARG A 474 -57.27 -13.36 10.39
N GLY A 475 -56.24 -13.79 9.67
CA GLY A 475 -56.31 -14.07 8.23
C GLY A 475 -55.33 -13.28 7.36
N GLU A 476 -54.67 -14.04 6.47
CA GLU A 476 -53.62 -13.67 5.50
C GLU A 476 -54.06 -12.66 4.42
N ASP A 477 -53.04 -12.00 3.83
CA ASP A 477 -52.97 -11.01 2.73
C ASP A 477 -54.01 -11.15 1.58
N PRO A 478 -54.41 -10.10 0.80
CA PRO A 478 -53.51 -9.08 0.23
C PRO A 478 -54.10 -7.66 -0.10
N LYS A 479 -53.18 -6.75 -0.48
CA LYS A 479 -53.36 -5.46 -1.19
C LYS A 479 -53.48 -4.16 -0.38
N GLU A 480 -52.30 -3.52 -0.32
CA GLU A 480 -52.02 -2.11 -0.59
C GLU A 480 -52.83 -1.03 0.15
N THR A 481 -52.14 -0.28 1.02
CA THR A 481 -52.26 1.18 1.03
C THR A 481 -51.07 1.81 1.74
N THR A 482 -50.05 2.21 0.98
CA THR A 482 -49.29 3.42 1.32
C THR A 482 -48.82 4.15 0.06
N VAL A 483 -49.00 5.47 0.12
CA VAL A 483 -48.95 6.46 -0.95
C VAL A 483 -47.53 7.04 -1.04
N ARG A 484 -46.82 6.73 -2.13
CA ARG A 484 -45.64 7.48 -2.66
C ARG A 484 -45.29 6.98 -4.07
N ASN A 485 -44.91 7.91 -4.96
CA ASN A 485 -44.69 7.67 -6.40
C ASN A 485 -43.70 6.53 -6.72
N ARG A 486 -44.12 5.61 -7.60
CA ARG A 486 -43.32 4.52 -8.16
C ARG A 486 -42.24 5.06 -9.11
N LYS A 487 -41.01 4.55 -9.01
CA LYS A 487 -39.93 4.78 -10.01
C LYS A 487 -40.07 3.79 -11.18
N ARG A 488 -39.86 4.30 -12.40
CA ARG A 488 -39.85 3.56 -13.68
C ARG A 488 -38.76 2.46 -13.69
N PRO A 489 -38.93 1.35 -14.43
CA PRO A 489 -37.90 0.33 -14.56
C PRO A 489 -36.80 0.83 -15.48
N GLY A 490 -35.66 1.19 -14.90
CA GLY A 490 -34.40 1.32 -15.64
C GLY A 490 -33.73 -0.04 -15.77
N ARG A 491 -33.09 -0.24 -16.91
CA ARG A 491 -32.19 -1.36 -17.30
C ARG A 491 -31.34 -1.89 -16.12
N PRO A 492 -31.09 -3.22 -16.02
CA PRO A 492 -30.44 -3.80 -14.84
C PRO A 492 -29.01 -3.26 -14.66
N VAL A 493 -28.67 -2.84 -13.44
CA VAL A 493 -27.30 -2.58 -13.01
C VAL A 493 -26.82 -3.82 -12.27
N SER A 494 -26.42 -4.84 -13.02
CA SER A 494 -25.69 -6.00 -12.51
C SER A 494 -24.38 -6.11 -13.27
N ALA A 495 -23.38 -5.36 -12.80
CA ALA A 495 -21.94 -5.58 -13.02
C ALA A 495 -21.17 -4.42 -12.37
N THR A 496 -21.02 -4.50 -11.04
CA THR A 496 -19.98 -3.76 -10.30
C THR A 496 -19.47 -4.69 -9.22
N ASP A 497 -19.09 -5.89 -9.64
CA ASP A 497 -18.36 -6.79 -8.75
C ASP A 497 -16.99 -6.18 -8.47
N THR A 498 -16.52 -6.38 -7.25
CA THR A 498 -15.15 -6.07 -6.81
C THR A 498 -14.11 -6.63 -7.79
N MET A 499 -14.40 -7.78 -8.41
CA MET A 499 -13.56 -8.39 -9.46
C MET A 499 -13.38 -7.50 -10.70
N HIS A 500 -14.43 -6.82 -11.16
CA HIS A 500 -14.32 -5.92 -12.31
C HIS A 500 -13.56 -4.64 -11.96
N GLN A 501 -13.69 -4.16 -10.72
CA GLN A 501 -12.92 -3.01 -10.23
C GLN A 501 -11.42 -3.32 -10.16
N GLN A 502 -11.05 -4.50 -9.64
CA GLN A 502 -9.66 -4.97 -9.58
C GLN A 502 -9.06 -5.15 -10.98
N LYS A 503 -9.77 -5.81 -11.91
CA LYS A 503 -9.28 -5.99 -13.29
C LYS A 503 -9.11 -4.66 -14.04
N VAL A 504 -10.02 -3.70 -13.84
CA VAL A 504 -9.86 -2.34 -14.41
C VAL A 504 -8.62 -1.65 -13.84
N ASP A 505 -8.36 -1.77 -12.53
CA ASP A 505 -7.17 -1.19 -11.91
C ASP A 505 -5.88 -1.84 -12.40
N GLU A 506 -5.82 -3.17 -12.47
CA GLU A 506 -4.68 -3.93 -13.02
C GLU A 506 -4.35 -3.51 -14.46
N MET A 507 -5.36 -3.38 -15.33
CA MET A 507 -5.16 -2.92 -16.71
C MET A 507 -4.64 -1.48 -16.81
N ILE A 508 -5.02 -0.60 -15.88
CA ILE A 508 -4.55 0.80 -15.84
C ILE A 508 -3.14 0.88 -15.26
N VAL A 509 -2.81 0.06 -14.26
CA VAL A 509 -1.46 -0.03 -13.68
C VAL A 509 -0.47 -0.60 -14.70
N ALA A 510 -0.85 -1.65 -15.44
CA ALA A 510 -0.04 -2.23 -16.50
C ALA A 510 0.20 -1.26 -17.67
N ASN A 511 -0.80 -0.46 -18.03
CA ASN A 511 -0.66 0.56 -19.08
C ASN A 511 -1.47 1.83 -18.78
N ARG A 512 -0.80 2.85 -18.23
CA ARG A 512 -1.40 4.15 -17.88
C ARG A 512 -2.01 4.93 -19.08
N ARG A 513 -1.78 4.49 -20.33
CA ARG A 513 -2.30 5.11 -21.56
C ARG A 513 -3.46 4.32 -22.20
N VAL A 514 -3.90 3.23 -21.61
CA VAL A 514 -5.00 2.39 -22.12
C VAL A 514 -6.27 3.21 -22.40
N LYS A 515 -6.97 2.96 -23.53
CA LYS A 515 -8.21 3.67 -23.86
C LYS A 515 -9.38 2.99 -23.14
N GLN A 516 -10.36 3.79 -22.71
CA GLN A 516 -11.58 3.27 -22.07
C GLN A 516 -12.34 2.26 -22.96
N LYS A 517 -12.26 2.40 -24.29
CA LYS A 517 -12.86 1.46 -25.25
C LYS A 517 -12.16 0.09 -25.20
N ASP A 518 -10.85 0.07 -25.00
CA ASP A 518 -10.06 -1.16 -25.00
C ASP A 518 -10.32 -1.95 -23.71
N ILE A 519 -10.47 -1.25 -22.57
CA ILE A 519 -10.91 -1.86 -21.30
C ILE A 519 -12.36 -2.38 -21.41
N ALA A 520 -13.26 -1.59 -22.00
CA ALA A 520 -14.66 -1.97 -22.18
C ALA A 520 -14.80 -3.26 -23.01
N ASN A 521 -14.02 -3.37 -24.09
CA ASN A 521 -14.00 -4.56 -24.93
C ASN A 521 -13.36 -5.78 -24.23
N ALA A 522 -12.34 -5.56 -23.39
CA ALA A 522 -11.64 -6.64 -22.70
C ALA A 522 -12.44 -7.26 -21.53
N LEU A 523 -13.31 -6.47 -20.91
CA LEU A 523 -14.13 -6.89 -19.75
C LEU A 523 -15.61 -7.11 -20.11
N ASP A 524 -15.98 -6.93 -21.37
CA ASP A 524 -17.35 -6.99 -21.88
C ASP A 524 -18.35 -6.13 -21.08
N ILE A 525 -17.93 -4.90 -20.74
CA ILE A 525 -18.75 -3.92 -20.02
C ILE A 525 -18.88 -2.65 -20.87
N SER A 526 -19.99 -1.92 -20.71
CA SER A 526 -20.17 -0.65 -21.41
C SER A 526 -19.07 0.37 -21.07
N LYS A 527 -18.66 1.15 -22.07
CA LYS A 527 -17.68 2.25 -21.91
C LYS A 527 -18.07 3.24 -20.81
N GLU A 528 -19.37 3.50 -20.66
CA GLU A 528 -19.91 4.36 -19.60
C GLU A 528 -19.66 3.77 -18.21
N ARG A 529 -19.79 2.45 -18.06
CA ARG A 529 -19.53 1.76 -16.80
C ARG A 529 -18.06 1.72 -16.45
N VAL A 530 -17.19 1.48 -17.44
CA VAL A 530 -15.73 1.60 -17.28
C VAL A 530 -15.36 3.02 -16.87
N HIS A 531 -15.95 4.05 -17.49
CA HIS A 531 -15.72 5.44 -17.10
C HIS A 531 -16.14 5.70 -15.63
N HIS A 532 -17.28 5.18 -15.22
CA HIS A 532 -17.76 5.28 -13.83
C HIS A 532 -16.83 4.55 -12.85
N ILE A 533 -16.35 3.35 -13.17
CA ILE A 533 -15.38 2.61 -12.33
C ILE A 533 -14.08 3.40 -12.18
N ILE A 534 -13.52 3.92 -13.28
CA ILE A 534 -12.26 4.68 -13.28
C ILE A 534 -12.37 5.97 -12.47
N THR A 535 -13.47 6.71 -12.62
CA THR A 535 -13.60 8.05 -12.04
C THR A 535 -14.21 8.06 -10.64
N VAL A 536 -15.17 7.19 -10.36
CA VAL A 536 -15.94 7.18 -9.10
C VAL A 536 -15.41 6.14 -8.12
N HIS A 537 -15.10 4.93 -8.59
CA HIS A 537 -14.65 3.84 -7.70
C HIS A 537 -13.12 3.82 -7.49
N LEU A 538 -12.33 4.05 -8.55
CA LEU A 538 -10.86 4.04 -8.49
C LEU A 538 -10.23 5.44 -8.36
N GLY A 539 -11.01 6.51 -8.56
CA GLY A 539 -10.55 7.90 -8.36
C GLY A 539 -9.51 8.41 -9.37
N TYR A 540 -9.29 7.75 -10.50
CA TYR A 540 -8.34 8.20 -11.52
C TYR A 540 -8.86 9.41 -12.32
N ARG A 541 -7.99 10.40 -12.54
CA ARG A 541 -8.22 11.53 -13.46
C ARG A 541 -7.20 11.52 -14.59
N LYS A 542 -7.67 11.79 -15.82
CA LYS A 542 -6.82 11.88 -17.00
C LYS A 542 -6.33 13.32 -17.16
N VAL A 543 -5.02 13.52 -16.99
CA VAL A 543 -4.36 14.83 -17.09
C VAL A 543 -3.52 14.86 -18.37
N SER A 544 -3.57 15.98 -19.11
CA SER A 544 -2.69 16.19 -20.27
C SER A 544 -1.28 16.55 -19.79
N ALA A 545 -0.26 15.86 -20.34
CA ALA A 545 1.12 16.26 -20.11
C ALA A 545 1.38 17.58 -20.86
N ARG A 546 1.80 18.61 -20.12
CA ARG A 546 2.25 19.88 -20.70
C ARG A 546 3.71 19.71 -21.15
N TRP A 547 4.03 20.12 -22.37
CA TRP A 547 5.38 20.03 -22.90
C TRP A 547 6.31 20.99 -22.12
N VAL A 548 7.34 20.46 -21.46
CA VAL A 548 8.33 21.25 -20.73
C VAL A 548 9.70 21.00 -21.38
N PRO A 549 10.38 22.04 -21.91
CA PRO A 549 11.60 21.88 -22.72
C PRO A 549 12.79 21.22 -22.01
N ARG A 550 12.82 21.19 -20.67
CA ARG A 550 13.86 20.55 -19.85
C ARG A 550 13.28 20.00 -18.55
N GLN A 551 13.73 18.82 -18.12
CA GLN A 551 13.48 18.32 -16.76
C GLN A 551 14.30 19.15 -15.76
N LEU A 552 13.62 19.92 -14.92
CA LEU A 552 14.26 20.69 -13.84
C LEU A 552 14.75 19.75 -12.75
N THR A 553 16.00 19.94 -12.31
CA THR A 553 16.55 19.27 -11.13
C THR A 553 15.78 19.66 -9.86
N VAL A 554 15.90 18.86 -8.80
CA VAL A 554 15.23 19.14 -7.51
C VAL A 554 15.67 20.51 -6.95
N GLU A 555 16.95 20.84 -7.10
CA GLU A 555 17.53 22.13 -6.70
C GLU A 555 16.92 23.29 -7.49
N MET A 556 16.80 23.17 -8.82
CA MET A 556 16.18 24.20 -9.66
C MET A 556 14.69 24.41 -9.30
N LYS A 557 13.99 23.35 -8.89
CA LYS A 557 12.60 23.45 -8.40
C LYS A 557 12.53 24.16 -7.05
N ALA A 558 13.44 23.84 -6.13
CA ALA A 558 13.53 24.48 -4.83
C ALA A 558 13.87 25.97 -4.94
N GLN A 559 14.85 26.33 -5.78
CA GLN A 559 15.20 27.72 -6.08
C GLN A 559 14.03 28.48 -6.69
N ARG A 560 13.32 27.90 -7.66
CA ARG A 560 12.12 28.53 -8.23
C ARG A 560 11.04 28.75 -7.20
N LYS A 561 10.75 27.77 -6.34
CA LYS A 561 9.78 27.91 -5.25
C LYS A 561 10.19 29.05 -4.30
N MET A 562 11.46 29.08 -3.90
CA MET A 562 12.01 30.11 -3.01
C MET A 562 11.86 31.51 -3.62
N ILE A 563 12.25 31.71 -4.88
CA ILE A 563 12.15 33.00 -5.57
C ILE A 563 10.68 33.43 -5.69
N CYS A 564 9.78 32.54 -6.07
CA CYS A 564 8.35 32.84 -6.16
C CYS A 564 7.75 33.21 -4.80
N THR A 565 8.13 32.51 -3.72
CA THR A 565 7.69 32.84 -2.35
C THR A 565 8.20 34.22 -1.92
N GLN A 566 9.47 34.54 -2.18
CA GLN A 566 10.04 35.85 -1.88
C GLN A 566 9.36 36.99 -2.68
N GLN A 567 9.05 36.77 -3.96
CA GLN A 567 8.34 37.76 -4.76
C GLN A 567 6.89 37.95 -4.29
N LEU A 568 6.24 36.88 -3.83
CA LEU A 568 4.88 36.95 -3.27
C LEU A 568 4.86 37.71 -1.94
N GLU A 569 5.84 37.47 -1.07
CA GLU A 569 6.03 38.22 0.20
C GLU A 569 6.27 39.71 -0.06
N ARG A 570 7.10 40.05 -1.05
CA ARG A 570 7.33 41.44 -1.45
C ARG A 570 6.08 42.11 -2.02
N PHE A 571 5.31 41.40 -2.85
CA PHE A 571 4.04 41.91 -3.35
C PHE A 571 3.01 42.13 -2.24
N THR A 572 2.97 41.25 -1.22
CA THR A 572 2.07 41.43 -0.07
C THR A 572 2.46 42.62 0.80
N HIS A 573 3.74 42.99 0.87
CA HIS A 573 4.22 44.14 1.62
C HIS A 573 4.08 45.47 0.84
N ASP A 574 4.48 45.49 -0.43
CA ASP A 574 4.64 46.73 -1.23
C ASP A 574 3.47 47.00 -2.20
N GLY A 575 2.53 46.05 -2.35
CA GLY A 575 1.34 46.17 -3.18
C GLY A 575 1.64 46.46 -4.67
N GLU A 576 0.84 47.32 -5.30
CA GLU A 576 1.02 47.68 -6.72
C GLU A 576 2.32 48.46 -7.01
N ARG A 577 2.96 49.06 -5.99
CA ARG A 577 4.25 49.73 -6.16
C ARG A 577 5.36 48.74 -6.52
N PHE A 578 5.28 47.51 -6.03
CA PHE A 578 6.19 46.44 -6.44
C PHE A 578 6.07 46.14 -7.93
N LEU A 579 4.85 46.10 -8.47
CA LEU A 579 4.62 45.82 -9.88
C LEU A 579 5.19 46.92 -10.80
N ARG A 580 5.17 48.19 -10.35
CA ARG A 580 5.84 49.31 -11.05
C ARG A 580 7.36 49.16 -11.13
N SER A 581 7.97 48.39 -10.23
CA SER A 581 9.42 48.16 -10.23
C SER A 581 9.85 46.96 -11.09
N ILE A 582 8.90 46.22 -11.68
CA ILE A 582 9.17 45.05 -12.51
C ILE A 582 9.07 45.42 -13.98
N ILE A 583 10.13 45.12 -14.71
CA ILE A 583 10.16 45.21 -16.16
C ILE A 583 10.21 43.80 -16.69
N THR A 584 9.21 43.46 -17.51
CA THR A 584 9.15 42.17 -18.17
C THR A 584 9.79 42.30 -19.55
N GLY A 585 10.68 41.37 -19.87
CA GLY A 585 11.28 41.26 -21.20
C GLY A 585 10.87 39.94 -21.85
N ASP A 586 10.53 39.98 -23.14
CA ASP A 586 10.27 38.79 -23.94
C ASP A 586 10.86 38.93 -25.35
N GLU A 587 11.13 37.79 -25.96
CA GLU A 587 11.71 37.67 -27.30
C GLU A 587 10.77 36.87 -28.19
N SER A 588 10.28 37.47 -29.26
CA SER A 588 9.32 36.85 -30.15
C SER A 588 9.70 36.99 -31.62
N TRP A 589 9.52 35.93 -32.39
CA TRP A 589 9.75 35.97 -33.83
C TRP A 589 8.56 36.66 -34.52
N VAL A 590 8.83 37.81 -35.15
CA VAL A 590 7.86 38.54 -35.96
C VAL A 590 8.07 38.18 -37.42
N HIS A 591 6.99 37.78 -38.10
CA HIS A 591 7.00 37.44 -39.51
C HIS A 591 6.60 38.66 -40.35
N HIS A 592 7.26 38.84 -41.50
CA HIS A 592 6.80 39.83 -42.49
C HIS A 592 5.45 39.36 -43.05
N TYR A 593 4.39 40.11 -42.76
CA TYR A 593 3.09 39.98 -43.42
C TYR A 593 2.86 41.22 -44.28
N ASP A 594 2.56 41.04 -45.56
CA ASP A 594 1.85 42.06 -46.34
C ASP A 594 0.35 41.81 -46.14
N PRO A 595 -0.35 42.56 -45.27
CA PRO A 595 -1.78 42.38 -45.10
C PRO A 595 -2.52 42.85 -46.35
N GLU A 596 -3.10 41.91 -47.09
CA GLU A 596 -4.06 42.18 -48.15
C GLU A 596 -5.32 42.85 -47.53
N ARG A 597 -5.67 44.06 -47.99
CA ARG A 597 -6.80 44.83 -47.44
C ARG A 597 -8.13 44.12 -47.73
N ASN A 598 -9.14 44.28 -46.86
CA ASN A 598 -10.46 43.66 -47.05
C ASN A 598 -11.04 43.88 -48.46
N MET A 599 -10.81 45.06 -49.03
CA MET A 599 -11.25 45.44 -50.38
C MET A 599 -10.53 44.65 -51.50
N GLN A 600 -9.26 44.29 -51.31
CA GLN A 600 -8.51 43.43 -52.24
C GLN A 600 -8.98 41.97 -52.18
N SER A 601 -9.58 41.55 -51.06
CA SER A 601 -10.09 40.19 -50.86
C SER A 601 -11.57 39.99 -51.21
N MET A 602 -12.26 41.01 -51.73
CA MET A 602 -13.66 40.91 -52.12
C MET A 602 -13.84 40.08 -53.41
N GLN A 603 -14.85 39.21 -53.43
CA GLN A 603 -15.19 38.37 -54.58
C GLN A 603 -16.70 38.48 -54.87
N TYR A 604 -17.10 38.61 -56.14
CA TYR A 604 -18.50 38.59 -56.57
C TYR A 604 -19.09 37.18 -56.51
N ARG A 605 -20.31 37.00 -55.95
CA ARG A 605 -20.93 35.67 -55.74
C ARG A 605 -22.44 35.66 -55.97
N HIS A 606 -22.97 34.50 -56.32
CA HIS A 606 -24.41 34.23 -56.41
C HIS A 606 -25.00 33.89 -55.03
N LYS A 607 -26.32 34.12 -54.84
CA LYS A 607 -27.01 33.94 -53.55
C LYS A 607 -26.90 32.52 -52.95
N ASN A 608 -26.70 31.50 -53.79
CA ASN A 608 -26.66 30.10 -53.35
C ASN A 608 -25.22 29.57 -53.16
N SER A 609 -24.20 30.43 -53.25
CA SER A 609 -22.81 30.01 -53.16
C SER A 609 -22.32 29.89 -51.69
N PRO A 610 -21.68 28.78 -51.28
CA PRO A 610 -21.22 28.56 -49.90
C PRO A 610 -20.12 29.54 -49.50
N ALA A 611 -20.14 30.15 -48.31
CA ALA A 611 -19.24 31.26 -47.92
C ALA A 611 -17.75 31.03 -48.27
N PRO A 612 -17.03 32.06 -48.77
CA PRO A 612 -15.62 31.92 -49.13
C PRO A 612 -14.79 31.57 -47.89
N LYS A 613 -13.91 30.58 -48.02
CA LYS A 613 -12.98 30.16 -46.96
C LYS A 613 -11.62 30.78 -47.23
N LYS A 614 -11.18 31.69 -46.37
CA LYS A 614 -9.81 32.23 -46.38
C LYS A 614 -8.93 31.26 -45.57
N PHE A 615 -8.04 30.53 -46.24
CA PHE A 615 -7.06 29.69 -45.55
C PHE A 615 -6.05 30.60 -44.83
N LYS A 616 -5.59 30.19 -43.65
CA LYS A 616 -4.52 30.90 -42.92
C LYS A 616 -3.29 30.90 -43.82
N VAL A 617 -2.90 32.07 -44.35
CA VAL A 617 -1.73 32.20 -45.22
C VAL A 617 -0.52 31.68 -44.45
N VAL A 618 0.22 30.74 -45.05
CA VAL A 618 1.43 30.16 -44.48
C VAL A 618 2.41 31.32 -44.20
N ALA A 619 2.95 31.37 -42.98
CA ALA A 619 3.90 32.42 -42.58
C ALA A 619 5.01 32.55 -43.63
N SER A 620 5.33 33.78 -44.04
CA SER A 620 6.41 34.02 -45.00
C SER A 620 7.74 33.47 -44.47
N ALA A 621 8.65 33.11 -45.37
CA ALA A 621 9.96 32.52 -45.03
C ALA A 621 10.89 33.48 -44.26
N ARG A 622 10.51 34.76 -44.09
CA ARG A 622 11.32 35.80 -43.43
C ARG A 622 10.77 36.09 -42.04
N LYS A 623 11.59 35.79 -41.03
CA LYS A 623 11.32 36.06 -39.60
C LYS A 623 12.42 36.97 -39.04
N VAL A 624 12.03 37.94 -38.23
CA VAL A 624 12.91 38.85 -37.49
C VAL A 624 12.64 38.64 -36.00
N LEU A 625 13.70 38.58 -35.18
CA LEU A 625 13.52 38.44 -33.73
C LEU A 625 13.29 39.81 -33.12
N LEU A 626 12.15 39.97 -32.43
CA LEU A 626 11.77 41.16 -31.70
C LEU A 626 12.06 40.93 -30.21
N THR A 627 12.87 41.80 -29.62
CA THR A 627 13.05 41.88 -28.17
C THR A 627 12.25 43.06 -27.65
N ILE A 628 11.32 42.81 -26.74
CA ILE A 628 10.43 43.82 -26.19
C ILE A 628 10.48 43.81 -24.66
N PHE A 629 10.61 45.00 -24.07
CA PHE A 629 10.55 45.22 -22.64
C PHE A 629 9.39 46.15 -22.32
N TRP A 630 8.58 45.79 -21.34
CA TRP A 630 7.42 46.56 -20.91
C TRP A 630 7.24 46.50 -19.40
N ASP A 631 6.59 47.53 -18.88
CA ASP A 631 6.16 47.63 -17.49
C ASP A 631 4.62 47.69 -17.41
N MET A 632 4.08 48.10 -16.27
CA MET A 632 2.63 48.25 -16.06
C MET A 632 2.00 49.38 -16.88
N GLU A 633 2.78 50.39 -17.29
CA GLU A 633 2.31 51.58 -18.03
C GLU A 633 2.44 51.40 -19.54
N GLY A 634 3.30 50.48 -20.00
CA GLY A 634 3.35 50.03 -21.38
C GLY A 634 4.75 49.62 -21.84
N ILE A 635 5.00 49.75 -23.13
CA ILE A 635 6.25 49.31 -23.74
C ILE A 635 7.36 50.33 -23.47
N VAL A 636 8.43 49.87 -22.82
CA VAL A 636 9.59 50.68 -22.42
C VAL A 636 10.68 50.64 -23.51
N HIS A 637 10.93 49.45 -24.07
CA HIS A 637 11.97 49.27 -25.07
C HIS A 637 11.59 48.22 -26.11
N ILE A 638 11.90 48.50 -27.37
CA ILE A 638 11.69 47.60 -28.50
C ILE A 638 12.98 47.60 -29.32
N GLU A 639 13.50 46.42 -29.61
CA GLU A 639 14.67 46.22 -30.46
C GLU A 639 14.40 45.09 -31.45
N PHE A 640 14.68 45.33 -32.74
CA PHE A 640 14.61 44.32 -33.80
C PHE A 640 16.01 43.82 -34.10
N LEU A 641 16.20 42.50 -34.13
CA LEU A 641 17.47 41.89 -34.47
C LEU A 641 17.72 41.98 -35.98
N GLU A 642 18.80 42.66 -36.36
CA GLU A 642 19.19 42.81 -37.76
C GLU A 642 19.55 41.48 -38.41
N GLN A 643 19.22 41.34 -39.70
CA GLN A 643 19.40 40.09 -40.43
C GLN A 643 20.88 39.72 -40.54
N GLY A 644 21.23 38.48 -40.15
CA GLY A 644 22.62 37.98 -40.15
C GLY A 644 23.37 38.18 -38.83
N THR A 645 22.73 38.77 -37.82
CA THR A 645 23.30 38.92 -36.48
C THR A 645 22.73 37.87 -35.52
N THR A 646 23.56 37.34 -34.61
CA THR A 646 23.16 36.38 -33.59
C THR A 646 23.02 37.07 -32.23
N ILE A 647 22.07 36.64 -31.40
CA ILE A 647 22.03 37.06 -29.99
C ILE A 647 23.21 36.40 -29.28
N ASN A 648 24.26 37.18 -29.04
CA ASN A 648 25.36 36.82 -28.16
C ASN A 648 25.25 37.58 -26.83
N SER A 649 26.04 37.17 -25.84
CA SER A 649 26.05 37.79 -24.51
C SER A 649 26.36 39.29 -24.57
N GLU A 650 27.30 39.71 -25.43
CA GLU A 650 27.69 41.10 -25.59
C GLU A 650 26.55 41.98 -26.13
N ARG A 651 25.80 41.49 -27.12
CA ARG A 651 24.65 42.20 -27.69
C ARG A 651 23.49 42.24 -26.71
N TYR A 652 23.22 41.15 -25.99
CA TYR A 652 22.21 41.14 -24.93
C TYR A 652 22.55 42.15 -23.81
N VAL A 653 23.82 42.22 -23.41
CA VAL A 653 24.30 43.24 -22.46
C VAL A 653 24.14 44.66 -23.04
N SER A 654 24.36 44.86 -24.35
CA SER A 654 24.13 46.15 -25.00
C SER A 654 22.65 46.56 -24.99
N THR A 655 21.74 45.62 -25.26
CA THR A 655 20.28 45.80 -25.16
C THR A 655 19.86 46.16 -23.74
N LEU A 656 20.40 45.48 -22.72
CA LEU A 656 20.14 45.80 -21.32
C LEU A 656 20.71 47.16 -20.89
N ARG A 657 21.87 47.57 -21.41
CA ARG A 657 22.41 48.93 -21.20
C ARG A 657 21.52 49.98 -21.87
N ALA A 658 21.00 49.71 -23.06
CA ALA A 658 20.05 50.59 -23.76
C ALA A 658 18.71 50.70 -23.00
N LEU A 659 18.18 49.59 -22.48
CA LEU A 659 17.02 49.56 -21.59
C LEU A 659 17.28 50.40 -20.33
N LYS A 660 18.41 50.18 -19.65
CA LYS A 660 18.82 50.97 -18.46
C LYS A 660 18.93 52.46 -18.77
N GLY A 661 19.38 52.82 -19.97
CA GLY A 661 19.42 54.20 -20.45
C GLY A 661 18.01 54.80 -20.64
N ARG A 662 17.04 54.03 -21.14
CA ARG A 662 15.65 54.49 -21.31
C ARG A 662 14.92 54.62 -19.98
N LEU A 663 15.17 53.70 -19.04
CA LEU A 663 14.63 53.76 -17.67
C LEU A 663 15.14 54.95 -16.84
N ARG A 664 16.23 55.61 -17.26
CA ARG A 664 16.73 56.84 -16.63
C ARG A 664 16.14 58.12 -17.25
N ARG A 665 15.44 58.00 -18.39
CA ARG A 665 14.81 59.13 -19.10
C ARG A 665 13.32 59.27 -18.82
N VAL A 666 12.70 58.23 -18.27
CA VAL A 666 11.37 58.23 -17.62
C VAL A 666 11.60 58.51 -16.14
#